data_AF-A0A7C3NDV4-F1
#
_entry.id   AF-A0A7C3NDV4-F1
#
_cell.length_a   1.000
_cell.length_b   1.000
_cell.length_c   1.000
_cell.angle_alpha   90.00
_cell.angle_beta   90.00
_cell.angle_gamma   90.00
#
_symmetry.space_group_name_H-M   'P 1'
#
loop_
_entity.id
_entity.type
_entity.pdbx_description
1 polymer ?
#
loop_
_entity_poly.entity_id
_entity_poly.type
_entity_poly.pdbx_seq_one_letter_code
_entity_poly.pdbx_strand_id
1 'polypeptide(L)'
;MFISLTRLPCGTWMTSANSRCSRRREMACAIKREALGGSSTPPVTAAAPWWWKISKAAAGKTWYAQVTKSKRQISRRNSDHETIAHILDRRDSPGDHPGGRSGSLVSDRPRFLAGICRPPAGHRQHDRLLGTDHCAALGFVCLGHAATAGVQLAGGNPPGSRRAKQPNAGNHLRGHADRQPALLHVGDSTLMGAAGKFYLGRLFDPAQGKTTDQPLEYEPADLSTHAVVVGMTGSGKTGLCIDLIEEAALQGIPALMIDPKGDIANCLLHFPDLLPQDFQPWVNPDQARREGKSIEQAAQEYAAQWKEGLAAWGIPQERLRALKNAAQFAVFTPGSDAGIPVNILASLKAPAIPWESNRELLREKISGTVTALLGLVGLEDIDPVRSREHILLANIFENAWSQGKDLELGELILQTQNPPFARLGVFDINTFFPEKSRFELAMRLNNILAAPAFQTWIEGQPLDIAQLLYTPDHRPRHSVFYIAHLSDAERMFFVTLLFSAVESWMRSQVGVTGLRAILYFDEIFGYLPPIGNPPSKPLMLRMLKQARAFGVGQIYATQNPVDMDYKALSNAGSWFIGKLQTERDKSRLLEGLDSASAGGLDRAEYDRLISSLGKRVFLLHNIHQKQPELFQTRWAMNFLAGPLTRAQIPLLNQLAGAAPTAPTRAILEQPSLPITTIEEPLPLDRFQAIPIMPLAEESESRLVEPAAPRVAEFSATRPAPPAGVREYFLPNNRTLAQALRDRYPQYPAEAMIRETIYRPVILGQASVRYLNRKLNLDYELHKAVLVPQPDRRGAVRWEQFITAPMDIRNLDAAPLPQARFAALEAPFSDARIMNGLQKDFLDWVYRTSQVIVRAHEGFKLYAGPEVSQAQFRQMVTEAAREGRDAELNKTALAYERRLDVLRDRIKREERELKEDRTELSQRRLEEMGTHAENLLGIFSKRSRRRLSTSLAKRRMTEQARAEVKESKDAIADYRKQIAALELERDSLLEQINERWGKLANEITEFTVAPYRKDILLEVFGVAWMPYYIVKTNQETVELAGFSAEGR
;
A
#
# COMPACT_ATOMS: atom_id res chain seq x y z
N MET A 1 11.01 44.45 -34.43
CA MET A 1 12.28 44.89 -33.81
C MET A 1 13.14 43.63 -33.65
N PHE A 2 14.30 43.51 -34.31
CA PHE A 2 15.62 44.08 -33.94
C PHE A 2 16.13 43.48 -32.62
N ILE A 3 17.30 42.82 -32.49
CA ILE A 3 18.55 42.68 -33.31
C ILE A 3 18.99 41.19 -33.27
N SER A 4 19.30 40.52 -34.40
CA SER A 4 20.65 40.27 -35.02
C SER A 4 21.65 39.48 -34.12
N LEU A 5 22.49 38.55 -34.61
CA LEU A 5 23.28 38.49 -35.85
C LEU A 5 23.41 37.07 -36.48
N THR A 6 23.93 37.00 -37.71
CA THR A 6 24.13 35.78 -38.52
C THR A 6 25.58 35.64 -39.02
N ARG A 7 26.04 34.42 -39.38
CA ARG A 7 26.65 34.10 -40.71
C ARG A 7 27.11 32.64 -40.90
N LEU A 8 27.18 32.29 -42.20
CA LEU A 8 27.74 31.10 -42.88
C LEU A 8 29.26 31.31 -43.15
N PRO A 9 30.07 30.42 -43.81
CA PRO A 9 29.68 29.41 -44.80
C PRO A 9 30.50 28.09 -44.89
N CYS A 10 30.20 27.32 -45.94
CA CYS A 10 30.96 26.19 -46.49
C CYS A 10 32.14 26.67 -47.37
N GLY A 11 33.13 25.80 -47.67
CA GLY A 11 34.01 26.00 -48.84
C GLY A 11 35.49 25.62 -48.68
N THR A 12 35.85 24.46 -49.22
CA THR A 12 37.22 23.98 -49.55
C THR A 12 38.14 25.01 -50.22
N TRP A 13 39.47 24.87 -49.99
CA TRP A 13 40.50 25.23 -50.97
C TRP A 13 41.49 24.06 -51.18
N MET A 14 42.03 23.95 -52.40
CA MET A 14 42.89 22.85 -52.86
C MET A 14 44.35 23.30 -53.00
N THR A 15 45.30 22.37 -52.85
CA THR A 15 46.56 22.26 -53.64
C THR A 15 47.41 21.10 -53.10
N SER A 16 48.25 20.39 -53.85
CA SER A 16 48.20 19.96 -55.27
C SER A 16 49.35 18.96 -55.53
N ALA A 17 49.17 18.01 -56.46
CA ALA A 17 50.15 17.09 -57.09
C ALA A 17 51.50 16.81 -56.38
N ASN A 18 51.81 15.61 -55.86
CA ASN A 18 51.98 14.31 -56.55
C ASN A 18 53.16 14.23 -57.56
N SER A 19 54.31 13.67 -57.15
CA SER A 19 55.10 12.75 -58.02
C SER A 19 56.25 12.00 -57.30
N ARG A 20 56.24 10.66 -57.39
CA ARG A 20 57.39 9.70 -57.37
C ARG A 20 58.32 9.64 -56.12
N CYS A 21 59.21 8.65 -55.95
CA CYS A 21 59.06 7.18 -56.04
C CYS A 21 60.30 6.44 -55.46
N SER A 22 60.08 5.45 -54.57
CA SER A 22 60.97 4.31 -54.24
C SER A 22 62.20 4.47 -53.32
N ARG A 23 62.37 3.46 -52.41
CA ARG A 23 63.61 2.96 -51.76
C ARG A 23 64.25 3.88 -50.67
N ARG A 24 64.92 3.38 -49.61
CA ARG A 24 65.28 2.00 -49.16
C ARG A 24 65.67 1.95 -47.65
N ARG A 25 65.36 0.82 -46.97
CA ARG A 25 66.17 0.01 -45.99
C ARG A 25 66.94 0.62 -44.78
N GLU A 26 66.95 -0.17 -43.68
CA GLU A 26 68.07 -0.42 -42.72
C GLU A 26 68.54 0.73 -41.77
N MET A 27 69.18 0.54 -40.59
CA MET A 27 69.19 -0.54 -39.56
C MET A 27 69.99 -0.08 -38.29
N ALA A 28 69.80 -0.77 -37.14
CA ALA A 28 70.84 -1.13 -36.14
C ALA A 28 71.18 -0.26 -34.88
N CYS A 29 71.75 -0.99 -33.91
CA CYS A 29 72.72 -0.64 -32.84
C CYS A 29 72.32 0.03 -31.51
N ALA A 30 72.27 -0.85 -30.50
CA ALA A 30 72.30 -0.63 -29.05
C ALA A 30 73.65 -0.15 -28.48
N ILE A 31 73.66 0.33 -27.22
CA ILE A 31 74.69 0.19 -26.15
C ILE A 31 74.27 1.04 -24.90
N LYS A 32 74.71 0.87 -23.65
CA LYS A 32 74.88 -0.31 -22.74
C LYS A 32 75.42 0.18 -21.36
N ARG A 33 74.60 0.09 -20.27
CA ARG A 33 75.01 0.12 -18.82
C ARG A 33 75.86 1.35 -18.38
N GLU A 34 76.42 1.53 -17.18
CA GLU A 34 76.58 0.82 -15.86
C GLU A 34 76.80 1.95 -14.79
N ALA A 35 76.78 1.86 -13.43
CA ALA A 35 76.64 0.79 -12.43
C ALA A 35 76.24 1.35 -11.01
N LEU A 36 75.78 0.48 -10.09
CA LEU A 36 76.10 0.30 -8.63
C LEU A 36 76.42 1.49 -7.66
N GLY A 37 76.19 1.41 -6.33
CA GLY A 37 75.50 0.39 -5.50
C GLY A 37 76.08 0.18 -4.06
N GLY A 38 75.30 -0.43 -3.14
CA GLY A 38 75.74 -1.03 -1.85
C GLY A 38 75.41 -0.26 -0.55
N SER A 39 75.41 -0.87 0.66
CA SER A 39 75.40 -2.31 1.05
C SER A 39 75.21 -2.52 2.59
N SER A 40 74.97 -3.78 3.02
CA SER A 40 75.06 -4.33 4.42
C SER A 40 73.91 -4.04 5.43
N THR A 41 73.54 -4.88 6.43
CA THR A 41 73.72 -6.34 6.74
C THR A 41 72.49 -6.91 7.56
N PRO A 42 72.49 -7.88 8.53
CA PRO A 42 71.81 -9.20 8.37
C PRO A 42 70.84 -9.61 9.57
N PRO A 43 70.49 -10.91 9.87
CA PRO A 43 69.74 -11.94 9.12
C PRO A 43 68.66 -12.76 9.94
N VAL A 44 68.02 -13.78 9.28
CA VAL A 44 67.18 -14.94 9.77
C VAL A 44 65.86 -14.66 10.54
N THR A 45 64.75 -15.42 10.44
CA THR A 45 64.35 -16.72 9.82
C THR A 45 63.04 -16.54 8.99
N ALA A 46 62.90 -17.00 7.73
CA ALA A 46 62.68 -18.37 7.17
C ALA A 46 61.19 -18.84 7.23
N ALA A 47 60.54 -19.38 6.17
CA ALA A 47 61.00 -19.81 4.84
C ALA A 47 59.93 -19.64 3.70
N ALA A 48 60.31 -19.96 2.45
CA ALA A 48 59.59 -19.83 1.16
C ALA A 48 59.35 -21.24 0.52
N PRO A 49 58.92 -21.51 -0.75
CA PRO A 49 58.99 -20.69 -1.99
C PRO A 49 57.84 -20.85 -3.05
N TRP A 50 58.17 -20.53 -4.31
CA TRP A 50 57.32 -20.29 -5.51
C TRP A 50 56.99 -21.52 -6.43
N TRP A 51 56.11 -21.28 -7.43
CA TRP A 51 56.18 -21.68 -8.88
C TRP A 51 55.08 -22.59 -9.52
N TRP A 52 54.53 -22.07 -10.63
CA TRP A 52 54.15 -22.73 -11.92
C TRP A 52 52.89 -23.61 -12.10
N LYS A 53 52.73 -24.01 -13.38
CA LYS A 53 51.50 -24.36 -14.12
C LYS A 53 50.82 -25.70 -13.75
N ILE A 54 49.49 -25.65 -13.73
CA ILE A 54 48.55 -26.51 -14.50
C ILE A 54 49.13 -27.81 -15.11
N SER A 55 48.81 -28.98 -14.54
CA SER A 55 48.29 -30.18 -15.26
C SER A 55 48.21 -31.46 -14.40
N LYS A 56 47.15 -32.25 -14.62
CA LYS A 56 46.90 -33.66 -14.17
C LYS A 56 46.82 -33.88 -12.64
N ALA A 57 45.85 -34.57 -12.01
CA ALA A 57 44.76 -35.51 -12.34
C ALA A 57 45.00 -36.99 -11.97
N ALA A 58 44.00 -37.52 -11.25
CA ALA A 58 43.53 -38.91 -11.16
C ALA A 58 44.33 -40.00 -10.39
N ALA A 59 43.71 -40.45 -9.28
CA ALA A 59 43.50 -41.87 -8.95
C ALA A 59 42.28 -41.97 -8.00
N GLY A 60 41.29 -42.86 -8.15
CA GLY A 60 40.86 -43.69 -9.29
C GLY A 60 39.37 -44.09 -9.07
N LYS A 61 38.46 -43.87 -10.02
CA LYS A 61 38.11 -44.72 -11.19
C LYS A 61 37.27 -45.98 -10.88
N THR A 62 35.98 -45.92 -11.20
CA THR A 62 35.17 -46.91 -11.96
C THR A 62 33.78 -46.28 -12.25
N TRP A 63 33.12 -46.44 -13.41
CA TRP A 63 33.55 -46.99 -14.70
C TRP A 63 32.90 -46.24 -15.90
N TYR A 64 32.74 -46.88 -17.07
CA TYR A 64 32.61 -46.24 -18.39
C TYR A 64 31.23 -45.66 -18.81
N ALA A 65 31.24 -44.84 -19.86
CA ALA A 65 30.11 -44.07 -20.40
C ALA A 65 29.33 -44.78 -21.54
N GLN A 66 28.13 -44.27 -21.88
CA GLN A 66 27.50 -44.54 -23.19
C GLN A 66 26.46 -43.51 -23.67
N VAL A 67 26.35 -43.40 -25.01
CA VAL A 67 25.28 -42.78 -25.83
C VAL A 67 25.15 -41.24 -25.86
N THR A 68 24.71 -40.73 -27.01
CA THR A 68 24.54 -39.31 -27.37
C THR A 68 23.21 -39.08 -28.13
N LYS A 69 22.92 -37.80 -28.45
CA LYS A 69 21.90 -37.31 -29.42
C LYS A 69 20.41 -37.47 -29.06
N SER A 70 19.86 -36.35 -28.59
CA SER A 70 18.76 -35.61 -29.26
C SER A 70 18.02 -36.33 -30.40
N LYS A 71 16.69 -36.45 -30.29
CA LYS A 71 15.80 -36.68 -31.43
C LYS A 71 15.27 -35.36 -32.01
N ARG A 72 15.21 -35.33 -33.34
CA ARG A 72 14.55 -34.32 -34.19
C ARG A 72 13.24 -34.90 -34.75
N GLN A 73 12.54 -34.11 -35.56
CA GLN A 73 11.33 -34.42 -36.36
C GLN A 73 10.04 -34.40 -35.52
N ILE A 74 9.05 -33.51 -35.70
CA ILE A 74 8.50 -32.76 -36.87
C ILE A 74 7.60 -33.63 -37.77
N SER A 75 6.44 -33.04 -38.12
CA SER A 75 5.62 -33.26 -39.35
C SER A 75 4.29 -34.06 -39.25
N ARG A 76 3.20 -33.26 -39.31
CA ARG A 76 2.01 -33.35 -40.21
C ARG A 76 0.68 -33.97 -39.73
N ARG A 77 -0.35 -33.18 -40.09
CA ARG A 77 -1.68 -33.52 -40.66
C ARG A 77 -2.86 -33.85 -39.73
N ASN A 78 -3.79 -32.88 -39.72
CA ASN A 78 -5.18 -32.99 -40.17
C ASN A 78 -6.26 -33.68 -39.32
N SER A 79 -7.34 -32.90 -39.15
CA SER A 79 -8.77 -33.24 -39.37
C SER A 79 -9.46 -34.29 -38.50
N ASP A 80 -10.44 -33.76 -37.75
CA ASP A 80 -11.86 -34.11 -37.85
C ASP A 80 -12.43 -35.37 -37.17
N HIS A 81 -13.60 -35.13 -36.55
CA HIS A 81 -14.75 -36.03 -36.34
C HIS A 81 -14.61 -37.30 -35.46
N GLU A 82 -15.28 -37.21 -34.30
CA GLU A 82 -16.43 -38.07 -33.91
C GLU A 82 -16.27 -39.57 -33.55
N THR A 83 -16.78 -39.89 -32.34
CA THR A 83 -17.92 -40.84 -32.12
C THR A 83 -17.68 -42.34 -31.80
N ILE A 84 -18.04 -42.66 -30.53
CA ILE A 84 -18.74 -43.87 -30.01
C ILE A 84 -17.97 -45.16 -29.61
N ALA A 85 -18.49 -45.73 -28.49
CA ALA A 85 -18.42 -47.11 -27.99
C ALA A 85 -17.09 -47.69 -27.47
N HIS A 86 -17.06 -48.80 -26.71
CA HIS A 86 -17.85 -49.34 -25.56
C HIS A 86 -17.20 -50.72 -25.21
N ILE A 87 -17.69 -51.47 -24.19
CA ILE A 87 -17.32 -52.89 -23.89
C ILE A 87 -15.89 -53.07 -23.28
N LEU A 88 -15.60 -54.02 -22.38
CA LEU A 88 -16.27 -54.54 -21.16
C LEU A 88 -15.36 -55.61 -20.49
N ASP A 89 -15.33 -55.59 -19.15
CA ASP A 89 -15.20 -56.75 -18.23
C ASP A 89 -13.85 -57.49 -17.99
N ARG A 90 -13.75 -58.06 -16.77
CA ARG A 90 -12.91 -59.16 -16.22
C ARG A 90 -11.38 -59.07 -16.06
N ARG A 91 -10.99 -59.11 -14.76
CA ARG A 91 -10.05 -60.07 -14.08
C ARG A 91 -8.56 -60.05 -14.49
N ASP A 92 -7.57 -60.42 -13.65
CA ASP A 92 -7.52 -61.41 -12.56
C ASP A 92 -6.59 -61.02 -11.36
N SER A 93 -6.45 -61.91 -10.38
CA SER A 93 -5.39 -61.91 -9.34
C SER A 93 -5.05 -63.36 -8.98
N PRO A 94 -3.76 -63.73 -8.78
CA PRO A 94 -3.04 -63.58 -7.50
C PRO A 94 -1.57 -63.10 -7.71
N GLY A 95 -0.68 -62.94 -6.71
CA GLY A 95 -0.77 -63.08 -5.25
C GLY A 95 0.23 -64.12 -4.69
N ASP A 96 1.12 -63.75 -3.75
CA ASP A 96 1.89 -64.72 -2.95
C ASP A 96 2.49 -64.16 -1.63
N HIS A 97 2.89 -65.07 -0.72
CA HIS A 97 3.49 -64.86 0.62
C HIS A 97 4.74 -65.80 0.75
N PRO A 98 5.39 -66.09 1.91
CA PRO A 98 5.22 -65.73 3.34
C PRO A 98 6.48 -64.99 3.90
N GLY A 99 6.84 -64.85 5.20
CA GLY A 99 6.36 -65.26 6.55
C GLY A 99 7.52 -65.05 7.57
N GLY A 100 7.38 -65.13 8.91
CA GLY A 100 6.23 -65.31 9.80
C GLY A 100 6.66 -65.73 11.23
N ARG A 101 5.73 -65.73 12.21
CA ARG A 101 5.83 -66.28 13.61
C ARG A 101 6.79 -65.52 14.57
N SER A 102 6.65 -65.54 15.91
CA SER A 102 5.63 -65.99 16.91
C SER A 102 6.02 -65.41 18.31
N GLY A 103 5.20 -65.30 19.36
CA GLY A 103 3.79 -65.65 19.64
C GLY A 103 3.35 -65.10 21.04
N SER A 104 2.07 -65.23 21.47
CA SER A 104 1.58 -66.27 22.43
C SER A 104 2.06 -66.11 23.89
N LEU A 105 1.31 -66.09 25.02
CA LEU A 105 -0.10 -66.31 25.51
C LEU A 105 -0.14 -65.77 27.01
N VAL A 106 -1.18 -65.61 27.86
CA VAL A 106 -2.67 -65.42 27.89
C VAL A 106 -3.12 -65.04 29.36
N SER A 107 -4.39 -64.66 29.58
CA SER A 107 -5.16 -64.58 30.88
C SER A 107 -4.80 -63.47 31.92
N ASP A 108 -5.62 -63.09 32.94
CA ASP A 108 -6.91 -63.64 33.42
C ASP A 108 -7.88 -62.62 34.12
N ARG A 109 -9.08 -63.08 34.55
CA ARG A 109 -10.11 -62.44 35.42
C ARG A 109 -10.49 -63.42 36.56
N PRO A 110 -10.89 -63.03 37.80
CA PRO A 110 -12.34 -62.75 38.05
C PRO A 110 -12.80 -62.01 39.37
N ARG A 111 -14.03 -61.42 39.31
CA ARG A 111 -15.11 -61.32 40.37
C ARG A 111 -14.82 -60.56 41.70
N PHE A 112 -15.79 -60.03 42.48
CA PHE A 112 -17.28 -60.17 42.60
C PHE A 112 -17.94 -58.77 42.95
N LEU A 113 -19.17 -58.50 43.49
CA LEU A 113 -20.29 -59.30 44.03
C LEU A 113 -21.74 -58.75 43.70
N ALA A 114 -22.38 -57.88 44.52
CA ALA A 114 -23.84 -57.55 44.47
C ALA A 114 -24.20 -56.12 44.99
N GLY A 115 -25.40 -55.55 44.74
CA GLY A 115 -26.52 -55.97 43.87
C GLY A 115 -27.88 -55.24 44.12
N ILE A 116 -28.98 -55.68 43.44
CA ILE A 116 -30.44 -55.33 43.63
C ILE A 116 -30.87 -53.93 43.11
N CYS A 117 -32.06 -53.61 42.51
CA CYS A 117 -33.20 -54.31 41.81
C CYS A 117 -33.93 -53.29 40.85
N ARG A 118 -34.58 -53.67 39.72
CA ARG A 118 -36.01 -54.05 39.42
C ARG A 118 -37.13 -53.01 39.73
N PRO A 119 -38.24 -52.88 38.93
CA PRO A 119 -38.70 -53.68 37.76
C PRO A 119 -38.91 -52.83 36.43
N PRO A 120 -39.86 -53.04 35.46
CA PRO A 120 -39.46 -53.34 34.06
C PRO A 120 -40.24 -52.72 32.83
N ALA A 121 -39.74 -53.04 31.61
CA ALA A 121 -40.40 -53.04 30.27
C ALA A 121 -40.80 -51.68 29.63
N GLY A 122 -40.82 -51.49 28.29
CA GLY A 122 -40.50 -52.31 27.09
C GLY A 122 -40.75 -51.46 25.80
N HIS A 123 -40.55 -51.87 24.53
CA HIS A 123 -39.97 -53.06 23.87
C HIS A 123 -39.54 -52.67 22.39
N ARG A 124 -39.45 -53.62 21.44
CA ARG A 124 -39.26 -53.41 19.97
C ARG A 124 -40.27 -54.22 19.13
N GLN A 125 -40.61 -53.76 17.91
CA GLN A 125 -40.73 -54.57 16.66
C GLN A 125 -40.99 -53.64 15.43
N HIS A 126 -40.27 -53.78 14.30
CA HIS A 126 -40.64 -54.49 13.03
C HIS A 126 -41.78 -53.82 12.20
N ASP A 127 -41.83 -53.82 10.86
CA ASP A 127 -40.95 -54.36 9.80
C ASP A 127 -41.23 -53.70 8.41
N ARG A 128 -40.30 -53.88 7.44
CA ARG A 128 -40.52 -54.14 5.97
C ARG A 128 -41.30 -53.21 4.98
N LEU A 129 -40.88 -53.36 3.70
CA LEU A 129 -41.60 -53.11 2.41
C LEU A 129 -41.88 -51.63 2.03
N LEU A 130 -42.17 -51.29 0.75
CA LEU A 130 -41.54 -51.57 -0.57
C LEU A 130 -42.26 -50.68 -1.62
N GLY A 131 -41.55 -50.26 -2.69
CA GLY A 131 -42.12 -49.59 -3.87
C GLY A 131 -42.11 -48.05 -3.82
N THR A 132 -41.83 -47.27 -4.88
CA THR A 132 -42.17 -47.34 -6.33
C THR A 132 -43.66 -47.15 -6.63
N ASP A 133 -44.10 -46.30 -7.57
CA ASP A 133 -43.50 -45.14 -8.24
C ASP A 133 -44.57 -44.44 -9.13
N HIS A 134 -44.29 -43.21 -9.56
CA HIS A 134 -44.74 -42.59 -10.83
C HIS A 134 -46.25 -42.32 -11.17
N CYS A 135 -46.43 -41.17 -11.83
CA CYS A 135 -47.47 -40.82 -12.83
C CYS A 135 -48.96 -40.70 -12.41
N ALA A 136 -49.82 -39.93 -13.11
CA ALA A 136 -49.63 -38.74 -13.97
C ALA A 136 -51.00 -38.09 -14.32
N ALA A 137 -50.96 -36.88 -14.91
CA ALA A 137 -51.96 -36.29 -15.82
C ALA A 137 -53.36 -35.83 -15.32
N LEU A 138 -53.52 -34.48 -15.28
CA LEU A 138 -54.51 -33.68 -16.04
C LEU A 138 -56.04 -33.99 -15.99
N GLY A 139 -56.86 -32.98 -15.66
CA GLY A 139 -58.01 -32.64 -16.53
C GLY A 139 -59.31 -32.05 -15.93
N PHE A 140 -59.61 -30.80 -16.31
CA PHE A 140 -60.95 -30.22 -16.63
C PHE A 140 -62.13 -30.11 -15.61
N VAL A 141 -62.28 -28.89 -15.04
CA VAL A 141 -63.36 -27.88 -15.33
C VAL A 141 -64.85 -28.12 -14.94
N CYS A 142 -65.45 -27.08 -14.31
CA CYS A 142 -66.90 -26.77 -14.11
C CYS A 142 -67.71 -27.62 -13.08
N LEU A 143 -68.82 -27.16 -12.46
CA LEU A 143 -69.61 -25.89 -12.54
C LEU A 143 -70.49 -25.63 -11.28
N GLY A 144 -70.62 -24.36 -10.85
CA GLY A 144 -71.95 -23.74 -10.54
C GLY A 144 -72.51 -23.60 -9.09
N HIS A 145 -72.94 -22.36 -8.77
CA HIS A 145 -74.12 -21.94 -7.95
C HIS A 145 -74.22 -22.32 -6.44
N ALA A 146 -74.76 -21.50 -5.51
CA ALA A 146 -75.43 -20.17 -5.52
C ALA A 146 -75.07 -19.41 -4.18
N ALA A 147 -75.72 -18.35 -3.64
CA ALA A 147 -76.98 -17.63 -3.90
C ALA A 147 -76.90 -16.11 -3.49
N THR A 148 -77.91 -15.55 -2.79
CA THR A 148 -78.21 -14.09 -2.76
C THR A 148 -78.60 -13.47 -1.41
N ALA A 149 -78.06 -12.28 -1.09
CA ALA A 149 -78.61 -11.17 -0.27
C ALA A 149 -77.70 -9.91 -0.38
N GLY A 150 -78.11 -8.65 -0.13
CA GLY A 150 -79.49 -8.10 -0.03
C GLY A 150 -79.64 -6.77 0.76
N VAL A 151 -79.76 -5.62 0.08
CA VAL A 151 -80.36 -4.31 0.54
C VAL A 151 -79.59 -3.51 1.65
N GLN A 152 -79.70 -2.18 1.83
CA GLN A 152 -79.50 -1.00 0.95
C GLN A 152 -79.47 0.33 1.76
N LEU A 153 -78.93 1.42 1.18
CA LEU A 153 -79.19 2.87 1.43
C LEU A 153 -78.72 3.62 2.72
N ALA A 154 -77.85 4.62 2.47
CA ALA A 154 -77.96 6.07 2.78
C ALA A 154 -77.93 6.68 4.22
N GLY A 155 -76.94 7.56 4.44
CA GLY A 155 -77.17 8.98 4.81
C GLY A 155 -77.00 9.45 6.28
N GLY A 156 -76.52 10.70 6.46
CA GLY A 156 -76.79 11.52 7.66
C GLY A 156 -75.59 11.99 8.52
N ASN A 157 -75.27 13.29 8.41
CA ASN A 157 -74.55 14.12 9.42
C ASN A 157 -75.61 14.82 10.33
N PRO A 158 -75.26 15.62 11.37
CA PRO A 158 -74.21 15.58 12.41
C PRO A 158 -74.93 15.61 13.81
N PRO A 159 -74.63 16.44 14.85
CA PRO A 159 -73.39 16.99 15.47
C PRO A 159 -73.21 16.46 16.94
N GLY A 160 -72.36 16.96 17.87
CA GLY A 160 -71.32 18.00 17.86
C GLY A 160 -71.60 19.22 18.78
N SER A 161 -71.09 19.25 20.04
CA SER A 161 -71.11 20.46 20.91
C SER A 161 -69.94 20.55 21.94
N ARG A 162 -69.78 21.69 22.62
CA ARG A 162 -68.50 22.19 23.21
C ARG A 162 -68.47 22.31 24.76
N ARG A 163 -67.23 22.48 25.29
CA ARG A 163 -66.79 23.27 26.49
C ARG A 163 -66.87 22.67 27.93
N ALA A 164 -65.72 22.16 28.38
CA ALA A 164 -64.82 22.74 29.40
C ALA A 164 -65.32 23.13 30.83
N LYS A 165 -64.58 22.64 31.85
CA LYS A 165 -64.07 23.43 33.00
C LYS A 165 -62.90 22.74 33.73
N GLN A 166 -62.02 23.55 34.33
CA GLN A 166 -60.90 23.22 35.25
C GLN A 166 -61.26 23.78 36.67
N PRO A 167 -60.54 23.54 37.79
CA PRO A 167 -59.06 23.54 37.92
C PRO A 167 -58.39 22.54 38.91
N ASN A 168 -57.06 22.68 39.01
CA ASN A 168 -56.04 21.97 39.81
C ASN A 168 -56.34 21.61 41.27
N ALA A 169 -55.75 20.48 41.76
CA ALA A 169 -54.50 20.47 42.55
C ALA A 169 -54.00 19.05 42.90
N GLY A 170 -52.68 18.85 43.09
CA GLY A 170 -52.13 17.76 43.92
C GLY A 170 -51.38 16.60 43.21
N ASN A 171 -50.04 16.64 43.28
CA ASN A 171 -49.05 15.63 42.85
C ASN A 171 -49.43 14.13 42.88
N HIS A 172 -49.12 13.41 41.79
CA HIS A 172 -48.02 12.43 41.78
C HIS A 172 -47.57 12.08 40.34
N LEU A 173 -46.25 12.06 40.10
CA LEU A 173 -45.69 11.82 38.76
C LEU A 173 -45.56 10.33 38.43
N ARG A 174 -46.31 9.87 37.42
CA ARG A 174 -46.03 8.64 36.65
C ARG A 174 -46.40 8.84 35.18
N GLY A 175 -45.47 8.49 34.30
CA GLY A 175 -45.71 8.33 32.87
C GLY A 175 -45.51 9.58 32.00
N HIS A 176 -44.49 9.52 31.14
CA HIS A 176 -44.52 10.20 29.85
C HIS A 176 -44.18 9.17 28.77
N ALA A 177 -45.23 8.61 28.17
CA ALA A 177 -45.15 7.97 26.85
C ALA A 177 -45.34 9.04 25.76
N ASP A 178 -44.93 8.70 24.54
CA ASP A 178 -45.11 9.42 23.28
C ASP A 178 -45.23 10.95 23.32
N ARG A 179 -44.10 11.59 23.04
CA ARG A 179 -44.07 12.83 22.24
C ARG A 179 -43.11 12.64 21.08
N GLN A 180 -43.64 12.22 19.93
CA GLN A 180 -42.97 12.45 18.66
C GLN A 180 -42.75 13.97 18.51
N PRO A 181 -41.53 14.44 18.17
CA PRO A 181 -41.36 15.83 17.78
C PRO A 181 -42.17 16.08 16.51
N ALA A 182 -42.87 17.22 16.45
CA ALA A 182 -43.75 17.52 15.32
C ALA A 182 -42.91 17.71 14.04
N LEU A 183 -42.94 16.70 13.16
CA LEU A 183 -42.48 16.84 11.79
C LEU A 183 -43.21 18.02 11.14
N LEU A 184 -42.45 18.97 10.62
CA LEU A 184 -43.00 20.03 9.78
C LEU A 184 -43.56 19.37 8.51
N HIS A 185 -44.89 19.33 8.40
CA HIS A 185 -45.56 18.98 7.14
C HIS A 185 -45.29 20.08 6.10
N VAL A 186 -44.15 19.96 5.41
CA VAL A 186 -43.89 20.67 4.17
C VAL A 186 -44.80 20.06 3.11
N GLY A 187 -45.67 20.89 2.53
CA GLY A 187 -46.75 20.42 1.65
C GLY A 187 -46.31 20.08 0.23
N ASP A 188 -47.10 19.21 -0.39
CA ASP A 188 -47.34 19.05 -1.83
C ASP A 188 -46.15 18.99 -2.81
N SER A 189 -45.73 17.75 -3.07
CA SER A 189 -45.59 17.17 -4.43
C SER A 189 -44.57 17.78 -5.42
N THR A 190 -43.75 18.73 -5.01
CA THR A 190 -42.84 19.48 -5.92
C THR A 190 -41.34 19.21 -5.70
N LEU A 191 -40.97 18.40 -4.71
CA LEU A 191 -39.61 17.88 -4.54
C LEU A 191 -39.50 16.52 -5.24
N MET A 192 -38.64 16.39 -6.27
CA MET A 192 -38.57 15.20 -7.12
C MET A 192 -38.27 13.89 -6.34
N GLY A 193 -39.06 12.85 -6.64
CA GLY A 193 -39.05 11.52 -6.01
C GLY A 193 -40.32 11.27 -5.20
N ALA A 194 -40.93 10.09 -5.32
CA ALA A 194 -42.09 9.70 -4.52
C ALA A 194 -41.78 9.72 -3.02
N ALA A 195 -42.76 10.12 -2.22
CA ALA A 195 -42.63 10.25 -0.77
C ALA A 195 -42.15 8.94 -0.12
N GLY A 196 -41.01 8.99 0.58
CA GLY A 196 -40.38 7.84 1.22
C GLY A 196 -39.29 7.14 0.41
N LYS A 197 -39.06 7.49 -0.86
CA LYS A 197 -37.98 6.90 -1.69
C LYS A 197 -36.76 7.83 -1.85
N PHE A 198 -35.62 7.24 -2.22
CA PHE A 198 -34.41 7.96 -2.60
C PHE A 198 -34.43 8.29 -4.10
N TYR A 199 -34.27 9.57 -4.47
CA TYR A 199 -34.07 10.00 -5.85
C TYR A 199 -32.56 10.02 -6.17
N LEU A 200 -32.08 8.97 -6.83
CA LEU A 200 -30.64 8.79 -7.13
C LEU A 200 -30.24 9.28 -8.53
N GLY A 201 -31.22 9.57 -9.39
CA GLY A 201 -30.96 9.88 -10.80
C GLY A 201 -32.16 9.60 -11.69
N ARG A 202 -31.89 9.33 -12.97
CA ARG A 202 -32.91 9.01 -13.98
C ARG A 202 -32.49 7.80 -14.80
N LEU A 203 -33.46 7.00 -15.24
CA LEU A 203 -33.22 5.78 -16.02
C LEU A 203 -32.51 6.10 -17.34
N PHE A 204 -31.63 5.22 -17.79
CA PHE A 204 -30.75 5.41 -18.95
C PHE A 204 -31.05 4.36 -20.04
N ASP A 205 -31.32 4.83 -21.24
CA ASP A 205 -31.57 3.99 -22.42
C ASP A 205 -30.23 3.59 -23.07
N PRO A 206 -29.81 2.31 -23.02
CA PRO A 206 -28.55 1.85 -23.62
C PRO A 206 -28.59 1.78 -25.15
N ALA A 207 -29.76 1.72 -25.77
CA ALA A 207 -29.91 1.68 -27.23
C ALA A 207 -29.80 3.09 -27.84
N GLN A 208 -30.29 4.12 -27.13
CA GLN A 208 -30.12 5.53 -27.51
C GLN A 208 -28.83 6.16 -26.95
N GLY A 209 -28.21 5.56 -25.94
CA GLY A 209 -27.06 6.11 -25.23
C GLY A 209 -27.39 7.39 -24.45
N LYS A 210 -28.63 7.50 -23.94
CA LYS A 210 -29.18 8.74 -23.35
C LYS A 210 -29.94 8.48 -22.06
N THR A 211 -29.83 9.42 -21.14
CA THR A 211 -30.67 9.52 -19.95
C THR A 211 -32.09 9.94 -20.35
N THR A 212 -33.09 9.28 -19.74
CA THR A 212 -34.51 9.58 -19.92
C THR A 212 -35.00 10.59 -18.87
N ASP A 213 -36.26 11.01 -18.96
CA ASP A 213 -36.90 11.83 -17.92
C ASP A 213 -37.58 11.00 -16.80
N GLN A 214 -37.47 9.66 -16.83
CA GLN A 214 -38.03 8.80 -15.78
C GLN A 214 -37.07 8.78 -14.57
N PRO A 215 -37.51 9.19 -13.36
CA PRO A 215 -36.66 9.14 -12.17
C PRO A 215 -36.39 7.69 -11.74
N LEU A 216 -35.16 7.41 -11.31
CA LEU A 216 -34.88 6.21 -10.52
C LEU A 216 -35.30 6.50 -9.07
N GLU A 217 -36.32 5.78 -8.60
CA GLU A 217 -36.78 5.84 -7.22
C GLU A 217 -36.37 4.56 -6.48
N TYR A 218 -35.33 4.67 -5.64
CA TYR A 218 -34.80 3.54 -4.89
C TYR A 218 -35.46 3.44 -3.50
N GLU A 219 -35.80 2.22 -3.07
CA GLU A 219 -36.51 1.95 -1.81
C GLU A 219 -35.51 1.82 -0.63
N PRO A 220 -35.55 2.72 0.39
CA PRO A 220 -34.58 2.70 1.48
C PRO A 220 -34.60 1.41 2.31
N ALA A 221 -35.75 0.73 2.39
CA ALA A 221 -35.86 -0.55 3.08
C ALA A 221 -34.95 -1.64 2.48
N ASP A 222 -34.60 -1.56 1.19
CA ASP A 222 -33.76 -2.55 0.52
C ASP A 222 -32.31 -2.52 1.03
N LEU A 223 -31.82 -1.37 1.55
CA LEU A 223 -30.52 -1.27 2.21
C LEU A 223 -30.43 -2.09 3.52
N SER A 224 -31.56 -2.56 4.07
CA SER A 224 -31.54 -3.57 5.14
C SER A 224 -30.85 -4.87 4.68
N THR A 225 -30.87 -5.16 3.38
CA THR A 225 -30.11 -6.27 2.75
C THR A 225 -28.70 -5.89 2.32
N HIS A 226 -28.23 -4.70 2.67
CA HIS A 226 -26.90 -4.18 2.41
C HIS A 226 -26.61 -3.91 0.92
N ALA A 227 -25.64 -3.04 0.65
CA ALA A 227 -25.28 -2.64 -0.69
C ALA A 227 -23.77 -2.68 -0.96
N VAL A 228 -23.42 -2.92 -2.23
CA VAL A 228 -22.05 -2.85 -2.73
C VAL A 228 -22.00 -1.87 -3.90
N VAL A 229 -21.06 -0.94 -3.87
CA VAL A 229 -20.83 0.06 -4.94
C VAL A 229 -19.47 -0.21 -5.58
N VAL A 230 -19.47 -0.60 -6.86
CA VAL A 230 -18.25 -0.98 -7.59
C VAL A 230 -18.04 -0.03 -8.75
N GLY A 231 -16.83 0.49 -8.93
CA GLY A 231 -16.49 1.24 -10.14
C GLY A 231 -15.10 1.86 -10.13
N MET A 232 -14.46 1.90 -11.30
CA MET A 232 -13.11 2.45 -11.47
C MET A 232 -13.01 3.93 -11.02
N THR A 233 -11.82 4.41 -10.71
CA THR A 233 -11.56 5.87 -10.58
C THR A 233 -12.12 6.62 -11.79
N GLY A 234 -12.92 7.65 -11.55
CA GLY A 234 -13.60 8.43 -12.60
C GLY A 234 -14.90 7.84 -13.16
N SER A 235 -15.35 6.67 -12.67
CA SER A 235 -16.68 6.10 -12.99
C SER A 235 -17.84 6.98 -12.50
N GLY A 236 -17.65 7.65 -11.37
CA GLY A 236 -18.71 8.36 -10.64
C GLY A 236 -19.00 7.80 -9.24
N LYS A 237 -18.36 6.68 -8.83
CA LYS A 237 -18.58 5.96 -7.55
C LYS A 237 -18.91 6.88 -6.37
N THR A 238 -17.99 7.79 -6.03
CA THR A 238 -18.11 8.71 -4.90
C THR A 238 -19.34 9.63 -5.00
N GLY A 239 -19.69 10.09 -6.21
CA GLY A 239 -20.90 10.89 -6.44
C GLY A 239 -22.16 10.13 -6.08
N LEU A 240 -22.31 8.88 -6.57
CA LEU A 240 -23.45 8.02 -6.23
C LEU A 240 -23.51 7.69 -4.73
N CYS A 241 -22.37 7.46 -4.09
CA CYS A 241 -22.31 7.26 -2.64
C CYS A 241 -22.79 8.51 -1.88
N ILE A 242 -22.45 9.70 -2.36
CA ILE A 242 -22.91 10.97 -1.78
C ILE A 242 -24.40 11.20 -2.08
N ASP A 243 -24.89 10.90 -3.29
CA ASP A 243 -26.33 10.94 -3.62
C ASP A 243 -27.14 10.04 -2.64
N LEU A 244 -26.69 8.81 -2.39
CA LEU A 244 -27.30 7.88 -1.41
C LEU A 244 -27.33 8.45 0.01
N ILE A 245 -26.22 9.06 0.46
CA ILE A 245 -26.10 9.66 1.79
C ILE A 245 -26.95 10.93 1.92
N GLU A 246 -27.04 11.75 0.87
CA GLU A 246 -27.89 12.95 0.82
C GLU A 246 -29.38 12.61 0.92
N GLU A 247 -29.85 11.59 0.19
CA GLU A 247 -31.24 11.14 0.27
C GLU A 247 -31.54 10.50 1.65
N ALA A 248 -30.60 9.75 2.22
CA ALA A 248 -30.70 9.24 3.59
C ALA A 248 -30.81 10.37 4.62
N ALA A 249 -29.99 11.42 4.50
CA ALA A 249 -30.07 12.60 5.36
C ALA A 249 -31.43 13.30 5.23
N LEU A 250 -31.93 13.53 4.01
CA LEU A 250 -33.25 14.15 3.77
C LEU A 250 -34.42 13.37 4.38
N GLN A 251 -34.31 12.04 4.48
CA GLN A 251 -35.30 11.20 5.16
C GLN A 251 -35.07 11.04 6.67
N GLY A 252 -34.05 11.69 7.23
CA GLY A 252 -33.71 11.63 8.65
C GLY A 252 -33.04 10.32 9.08
N ILE A 253 -32.50 9.54 8.14
CA ILE A 253 -31.81 8.28 8.42
C ILE A 253 -30.35 8.60 8.76
N PRO A 254 -29.87 8.28 9.98
CA PRO A 254 -28.50 8.60 10.39
C PRO A 254 -27.47 7.67 9.73
N ALA A 255 -26.25 8.18 9.59
CA ALA A 255 -25.16 7.48 8.92
C ALA A 255 -23.84 7.59 9.67
N LEU A 256 -23.14 6.46 9.78
CA LEU A 256 -21.71 6.40 10.09
C LEU A 256 -20.96 6.11 8.79
N MET A 257 -19.98 6.95 8.43
CA MET A 257 -19.23 6.84 7.19
C MET A 257 -17.74 6.70 7.49
N ILE A 258 -17.07 5.70 6.92
CA ILE A 258 -15.63 5.50 7.09
C ILE A 258 -14.92 5.99 5.82
N ASP A 259 -14.01 6.94 5.98
CA ASP A 259 -13.35 7.64 4.88
C ASP A 259 -11.81 7.53 4.98
N PRO A 260 -11.19 6.54 4.31
CA PRO A 260 -9.74 6.41 4.26
C PRO A 260 -9.07 7.31 3.20
N LYS A 261 -9.82 8.15 2.47
CA LYS A 261 -9.28 8.96 1.36
C LYS A 261 -9.51 10.47 1.49
N GLY A 262 -10.51 10.89 2.26
CA GLY A 262 -10.98 12.28 2.34
C GLY A 262 -12.04 12.64 1.30
N ASP A 263 -12.55 11.67 0.55
CA ASP A 263 -13.52 11.87 -0.54
C ASP A 263 -14.97 12.02 -0.05
N ILE A 264 -15.31 11.44 1.11
CA ILE A 264 -16.66 11.41 1.69
C ILE A 264 -16.89 12.58 2.65
N ALA A 265 -15.81 13.16 3.19
CA ALA A 265 -15.85 14.44 3.90
C ALA A 265 -16.51 15.58 3.08
N ASN A 266 -16.56 15.48 1.75
CA ASN A 266 -17.34 16.38 0.87
C ASN A 266 -18.84 16.45 1.23
N CYS A 267 -19.41 15.46 1.93
CA CYS A 267 -20.80 15.50 2.43
C CYS A 267 -21.13 16.72 3.31
N LEU A 268 -20.12 17.43 3.84
CA LEU A 268 -20.30 18.63 4.67
C LEU A 268 -20.32 19.95 3.85
N LEU A 269 -20.03 19.90 2.55
CA LEU A 269 -19.89 21.10 1.69
C LEU A 269 -21.25 21.60 1.17
N HIS A 270 -22.11 22.01 2.09
CA HIS A 270 -23.46 22.51 1.82
C HIS A 270 -23.48 24.01 1.48
N PHE A 271 -23.56 24.34 0.19
CA PHE A 271 -23.62 25.72 -0.32
C PHE A 271 -25.01 26.06 -0.90
N PRO A 272 -26.05 26.24 -0.06
CA PRO A 272 -27.41 26.46 -0.55
C PRO A 272 -27.56 27.76 -1.35
N ASP A 273 -26.74 28.77 -1.09
CA ASP A 273 -26.81 30.07 -1.77
C ASP A 273 -25.91 30.15 -3.01
N LEU A 274 -25.12 29.10 -3.28
CA LEU A 274 -24.29 28.91 -4.47
C LEU A 274 -23.39 30.13 -4.78
N LEU A 275 -22.85 30.77 -3.75
CA LEU A 275 -22.01 31.96 -3.89
C LEU A 275 -20.57 31.55 -4.18
N PRO A 276 -19.85 32.19 -5.13
CA PRO A 276 -18.45 31.86 -5.43
C PRO A 276 -17.53 31.86 -4.20
N GLN A 277 -17.82 32.72 -3.22
CA GLN A 277 -17.10 32.81 -1.95
C GLN A 277 -17.18 31.50 -1.13
N ASP A 278 -18.27 30.74 -1.24
CA ASP A 278 -18.44 29.47 -0.53
C ASP A 278 -17.51 28.38 -1.10
N PHE A 279 -17.31 28.37 -2.42
CA PHE A 279 -16.45 27.42 -3.13
C PHE A 279 -14.95 27.74 -2.99
N GLN A 280 -14.59 29.03 -2.89
CA GLN A 280 -13.21 29.52 -2.93
C GLN A 280 -12.21 28.79 -1.98
N PRO A 281 -12.55 28.46 -0.72
CA PRO A 281 -11.63 27.76 0.20
C PRO A 281 -11.34 26.29 -0.17
N TRP A 282 -12.11 25.72 -1.11
CA TRP A 282 -12.08 24.30 -1.49
C TRP A 282 -11.53 24.08 -2.90
N VAL A 283 -11.23 25.17 -3.63
CA VAL A 283 -10.55 25.12 -4.93
C VAL A 283 -9.11 24.65 -4.76
N ASN A 284 -8.71 23.61 -5.50
CA ASN A 284 -7.33 23.16 -5.53
C ASN A 284 -6.43 24.21 -6.25
N PRO A 285 -5.44 24.82 -5.56
CA PRO A 285 -4.65 25.92 -6.13
C PRO A 285 -3.68 25.47 -7.22
N ASP A 286 -3.19 24.22 -7.17
CA ASP A 286 -2.33 23.68 -8.22
C ASP A 286 -3.14 23.30 -9.47
N GLN A 287 -4.39 22.87 -9.32
CA GLN A 287 -5.28 22.67 -10.47
C GLN A 287 -5.61 24.01 -11.14
N ALA A 288 -6.06 25.02 -10.38
CA ALA A 288 -6.34 26.35 -10.91
C ALA A 288 -5.13 26.93 -11.67
N ARG A 289 -3.92 26.81 -11.09
CA ARG A 289 -2.66 27.21 -11.72
C ARG A 289 -2.36 26.44 -13.02
N ARG A 290 -2.61 25.12 -13.06
CA ARG A 290 -2.42 24.30 -14.29
C ARG A 290 -3.41 24.68 -15.40
N GLU A 291 -4.62 25.10 -15.04
CA GLU A 291 -5.64 25.59 -15.97
C GLU A 291 -5.46 27.07 -16.35
N GLY A 292 -4.47 27.77 -15.77
CA GLY A 292 -4.18 29.18 -16.05
C GLY A 292 -5.14 30.18 -15.39
N LYS A 293 -5.91 29.74 -14.38
CA LYS A 293 -6.98 30.50 -13.71
C LYS A 293 -6.54 31.00 -12.33
N SER A 294 -7.15 32.09 -11.87
CA SER A 294 -7.12 32.47 -10.45
C SER A 294 -8.05 31.57 -9.61
N ILE A 295 -7.88 31.59 -8.29
CA ILE A 295 -8.72 30.81 -7.37
C ILE A 295 -10.17 31.35 -7.40
N GLU A 296 -10.32 32.66 -7.52
CA GLU A 296 -11.59 33.39 -7.62
C GLU A 296 -12.31 33.05 -8.93
N GLN A 297 -11.58 32.97 -10.04
CA GLN A 297 -12.13 32.57 -11.35
C GLN A 297 -12.61 31.12 -11.31
N ALA A 298 -11.80 30.19 -10.81
CA ALA A 298 -12.20 28.80 -10.65
C ALA A 298 -13.41 28.65 -9.70
N ALA A 299 -13.48 29.43 -8.62
CA ALA A 299 -14.63 29.43 -7.71
C ALA A 299 -15.92 29.97 -8.36
N GLN A 300 -15.81 30.99 -9.23
CA GLN A 300 -16.93 31.49 -10.04
C GLN A 300 -17.40 30.44 -11.06
N GLU A 301 -16.48 29.75 -11.72
CA GLU A 301 -16.80 28.64 -12.63
C GLU A 301 -17.49 27.48 -11.92
N TYR A 302 -17.00 27.05 -10.74
CA TYR A 302 -17.65 25.99 -9.95
C TYR A 302 -19.05 26.39 -9.48
N ALA A 303 -19.24 27.64 -9.03
CA ALA A 303 -20.56 28.15 -8.63
C ALA A 303 -21.55 28.14 -9.80
N ALA A 304 -21.13 28.57 -10.99
CA ALA A 304 -21.94 28.49 -12.22
C ALA A 304 -22.24 27.03 -12.60
N GLN A 305 -21.22 26.16 -12.60
CA GLN A 305 -21.35 24.75 -12.95
C GLN A 305 -22.32 24.00 -12.01
N TRP A 306 -22.26 24.23 -10.70
CA TRP A 306 -23.20 23.60 -9.76
C TRP A 306 -24.62 24.15 -9.95
N LYS A 307 -24.77 25.46 -10.19
CA LYS A 307 -26.08 26.07 -10.45
C LYS A 307 -26.75 25.51 -11.72
N GLU A 308 -25.99 25.37 -12.81
CA GLU A 308 -26.47 24.74 -14.05
C GLU A 308 -26.76 23.25 -13.87
N GLY A 309 -25.87 22.52 -13.19
CA GLY A 309 -26.02 21.09 -12.90
C GLY A 309 -27.27 20.78 -12.08
N LEU A 310 -27.48 21.49 -10.97
CA LEU A 310 -28.66 21.31 -10.12
C LEU A 310 -29.96 21.68 -10.85
N ALA A 311 -29.95 22.76 -11.64
CA ALA A 311 -31.10 23.18 -12.44
C ALA A 311 -31.49 22.12 -13.50
N ALA A 312 -30.52 21.55 -14.23
CA ALA A 312 -30.76 20.51 -15.23
C ALA A 312 -31.40 19.24 -14.63
N TRP A 313 -31.07 18.92 -13.37
CA TRP A 313 -31.62 17.76 -12.66
C TRP A 313 -32.93 18.03 -11.91
N GLY A 314 -33.40 19.29 -11.90
CA GLY A 314 -34.65 19.69 -11.24
C GLY A 314 -34.53 19.86 -9.72
N ILE A 315 -33.35 20.21 -9.22
CA ILE A 315 -33.05 20.33 -7.79
C ILE A 315 -33.14 21.81 -7.37
N PRO A 316 -34.18 22.22 -6.60
CA PRO A 316 -34.37 23.61 -6.19
C PRO A 316 -33.52 23.98 -4.97
N GLN A 317 -33.36 25.29 -4.74
CA GLN A 317 -32.55 25.84 -3.64
C GLN A 317 -33.07 25.39 -2.27
N GLU A 318 -34.38 25.21 -2.17
CA GLU A 318 -35.11 24.74 -0.99
C GLU A 318 -34.68 23.33 -0.60
N ARG A 319 -34.34 22.45 -1.57
CA ARG A 319 -33.82 21.09 -1.29
C ARG A 319 -32.39 21.13 -0.73
N LEU A 320 -31.55 22.07 -1.19
CA LEU A 320 -30.21 22.29 -0.61
C LEU A 320 -30.30 22.77 0.85
N ARG A 321 -31.21 23.71 1.12
CA ARG A 321 -31.49 24.20 2.49
C ARG A 321 -32.10 23.11 3.37
N ALA A 322 -32.97 22.25 2.82
CA ALA A 322 -33.49 21.09 3.52
C ALA A 322 -32.39 20.11 3.90
N LEU A 323 -31.52 19.71 2.96
CA LEU A 323 -30.39 18.81 3.20
C LEU A 323 -29.49 19.30 4.35
N LYS A 324 -29.05 20.57 4.27
CA LYS A 324 -28.21 21.22 5.30
C LYS A 324 -28.84 21.22 6.70
N ASN A 325 -30.17 21.16 6.77
CA ASN A 325 -30.94 21.18 8.01
C ASN A 325 -31.46 19.80 8.45
N ALA A 326 -31.36 18.75 7.63
CA ALA A 326 -31.97 17.46 7.91
C ALA A 326 -31.19 16.64 8.96
N ALA A 327 -29.88 16.46 8.77
CA ALA A 327 -28.97 15.81 9.72
C ALA A 327 -27.94 16.81 10.27
N GLN A 328 -27.33 16.52 11.43
CA GLN A 328 -26.08 17.18 11.82
C GLN A 328 -24.90 16.41 11.23
N PHE A 329 -24.10 17.06 10.40
CA PHE A 329 -22.92 16.48 9.76
C PHE A 329 -21.65 16.82 10.55
N ALA A 330 -20.74 15.87 10.73
CA ALA A 330 -19.51 16.07 11.50
C ALA A 330 -18.38 15.13 11.05
N VAL A 331 -17.15 15.62 10.99
CA VAL A 331 -15.94 14.82 10.75
C VAL A 331 -15.21 14.54 12.06
N PHE A 332 -15.05 13.24 12.34
CA PHE A 332 -14.31 12.68 13.44
C PHE A 332 -12.93 12.21 12.97
N THR A 333 -11.89 12.49 13.75
CA THR A 333 -10.51 12.11 13.46
C THR A 333 -9.92 11.29 14.60
N PRO A 334 -10.09 9.95 14.64
CA PRO A 334 -9.41 9.10 15.62
C PRO A 334 -7.90 9.33 15.59
N GLY A 335 -7.28 9.46 16.76
CA GLY A 335 -5.85 9.75 16.91
C GLY A 335 -5.40 11.14 16.47
N SER A 336 -6.31 12.06 16.13
CA SER A 336 -5.99 13.41 15.65
C SER A 336 -6.92 14.48 16.23
N ASP A 337 -6.35 15.64 16.49
CA ASP A 337 -6.98 16.90 16.93
C ASP A 337 -7.61 17.75 15.81
N ALA A 338 -7.36 17.41 14.54
CA ALA A 338 -7.77 18.22 13.38
C ALA A 338 -9.29 18.18 13.06
N GLY A 339 -10.02 17.20 13.59
CA GLY A 339 -11.48 17.12 13.54
C GLY A 339 -12.04 17.00 14.96
N ILE A 340 -13.12 16.25 15.14
CA ILE A 340 -13.53 15.83 16.49
C ILE A 340 -12.71 14.59 16.88
N PRO A 341 -11.81 14.65 17.88
CA PRO A 341 -11.08 13.47 18.34
C PRO A 341 -12.02 12.42 18.93
N VAL A 342 -11.65 11.15 18.81
CA VAL A 342 -12.46 10.00 19.25
C VAL A 342 -11.76 9.26 20.38
N ASN A 343 -12.35 9.29 21.57
CA ASN A 343 -11.93 8.52 22.72
C ASN A 343 -12.35 7.06 22.54
N ILE A 344 -11.36 6.20 22.26
CA ILE A 344 -11.57 4.75 22.12
C ILE A 344 -11.50 4.00 23.45
N LEU A 345 -10.87 4.53 24.51
CA LEU A 345 -10.78 3.86 25.80
C LEU A 345 -12.12 3.80 26.53
N ALA A 346 -13.08 4.66 26.17
CA ALA A 346 -14.48 4.52 26.59
C ALA A 346 -15.10 3.15 26.21
N SER A 347 -14.55 2.44 25.21
CA SER A 347 -15.02 1.10 24.80
C SER A 347 -14.64 -0.04 25.76
N LEU A 348 -13.76 0.22 26.74
CA LEU A 348 -13.33 -0.75 27.76
C LEU A 348 -14.32 -0.89 28.94
N LYS A 349 -15.29 0.04 29.04
CA LYS A 349 -16.32 0.08 30.07
C LYS A 349 -17.25 -1.13 30.02
N ALA A 350 -17.75 -1.54 31.19
CA ALA A 350 -18.69 -2.64 31.32
C ALA A 350 -20.01 -2.29 30.61
N PRO A 351 -20.50 -3.10 29.65
CA PRO A 351 -21.77 -2.85 29.01
C PRO A 351 -22.92 -2.92 30.03
N ALA A 352 -23.88 -1.99 29.95
CA ALA A 352 -25.08 -1.97 30.81
C ALA A 352 -26.09 -3.10 30.52
N ILE A 353 -25.62 -4.23 29.98
CA ILE A 353 -26.41 -5.39 29.57
C ILE A 353 -26.24 -6.48 30.65
N PRO A 354 -27.30 -7.06 31.23
CA PRO A 354 -27.16 -8.03 32.32
C PRO A 354 -26.31 -9.24 31.95
N TRP A 355 -25.25 -9.49 32.71
CA TRP A 355 -24.25 -10.53 32.42
C TRP A 355 -24.87 -11.93 32.25
N GLU A 356 -25.72 -12.33 33.19
CA GLU A 356 -26.28 -13.70 33.25
C GLU A 356 -27.05 -14.12 32.00
N SER A 357 -27.83 -13.23 31.40
CA SER A 357 -28.60 -13.52 30.19
C SER A 357 -27.84 -13.26 28.88
N ASN A 358 -26.63 -12.69 28.93
CA ASN A 358 -25.88 -12.23 27.76
C ASN A 358 -24.42 -12.70 27.71
N ARG A 359 -24.05 -13.72 28.49
CA ARG A 359 -22.66 -14.21 28.65
C ARG A 359 -21.93 -14.49 27.32
N GLU A 360 -22.62 -15.02 26.33
CA GLU A 360 -22.05 -15.31 25.00
C GLU A 360 -21.70 -14.02 24.23
N LEU A 361 -22.66 -13.10 24.10
CA LEU A 361 -22.49 -11.77 23.50
C LEU A 361 -21.37 -10.98 24.17
N LEU A 362 -21.33 -11.00 25.51
CA LEU A 362 -20.34 -10.25 26.27
C LEU A 362 -18.93 -10.85 26.11
N ARG A 363 -18.78 -12.17 26.09
CA ARG A 363 -17.50 -12.84 25.75
C ARG A 363 -17.06 -12.59 24.32
N GLU A 364 -18.00 -12.58 23.36
CA GLU A 364 -17.73 -12.23 21.96
C GLU A 364 -17.22 -10.79 21.82
N LYS A 365 -17.85 -9.83 22.53
CA LYS A 365 -17.38 -8.44 22.62
C LYS A 365 -16.00 -8.33 23.27
N ILE A 366 -15.77 -8.99 24.41
CA ILE A 366 -14.46 -9.03 25.09
C ILE A 366 -13.39 -9.54 24.11
N SER A 367 -13.66 -10.64 23.41
CA SER A 367 -12.73 -11.20 22.44
C SER A 367 -12.38 -10.21 21.32
N GLY A 368 -13.37 -9.47 20.81
CA GLY A 368 -13.17 -8.41 19.81
C GLY A 368 -12.32 -7.26 20.34
N THR A 369 -12.65 -6.72 21.52
CA THR A 369 -11.89 -5.64 22.17
C THR A 369 -10.46 -6.05 22.48
N VAL A 370 -10.23 -7.28 22.97
CA VAL A 370 -8.88 -7.78 23.27
C VAL A 370 -8.06 -8.04 22.01
N THR A 371 -8.64 -8.60 20.94
CA THR A 371 -7.94 -8.75 19.65
C THR A 371 -7.56 -7.39 19.06
N ALA A 372 -8.47 -6.40 19.10
CA ALA A 372 -8.18 -5.04 18.66
C ALA A 372 -7.04 -4.42 19.50
N LEU A 373 -7.15 -4.46 20.83
CA LEU A 373 -6.14 -3.93 21.74
C LEU A 373 -4.76 -4.54 21.47
N LEU A 374 -4.66 -5.87 21.38
CA LEU A 374 -3.39 -6.56 21.11
C LEU A 374 -2.81 -6.21 19.73
N GLY A 375 -3.67 -6.00 18.72
CA GLY A 375 -3.23 -5.54 17.39
C GLY A 375 -2.53 -4.17 17.44
N LEU A 376 -3.04 -3.24 18.26
CA LEU A 376 -2.36 -1.95 18.52
C LEU A 376 -0.98 -2.14 19.19
N VAL A 377 -0.79 -3.21 19.98
CA VAL A 377 0.52 -3.58 20.58
C VAL A 377 1.52 -4.14 19.55
N GLY A 378 1.17 -4.18 18.26
CA GLY A 378 2.01 -4.76 17.22
C GLY A 378 2.14 -6.28 17.39
N LEU A 379 1.07 -6.95 17.82
CA LEU A 379 0.96 -8.40 17.83
C LEU A 379 0.10 -8.83 16.63
N GLU A 380 0.73 -9.53 15.70
CA GLU A 380 0.10 -10.13 14.52
C GLU A 380 -0.37 -11.56 14.84
N ASP A 381 -1.22 -12.14 13.98
CA ASP A 381 -1.74 -13.52 14.09
C ASP A 381 -2.35 -13.90 15.46
N ILE A 382 -3.10 -12.97 16.07
CA ILE A 382 -3.78 -13.18 17.35
C ILE A 382 -4.93 -14.19 17.19
N ASP A 383 -4.77 -15.37 17.79
CA ASP A 383 -5.79 -16.43 17.89
C ASP A 383 -6.41 -16.41 19.30
N PRO A 384 -7.70 -16.06 19.46
CA PRO A 384 -8.37 -16.01 20.77
C PRO A 384 -8.33 -17.31 21.60
N VAL A 385 -8.03 -18.45 20.96
CA VAL A 385 -7.98 -19.78 21.60
C VAL A 385 -6.55 -20.24 21.87
N ARG A 386 -5.52 -19.57 21.30
CA ARG A 386 -4.10 -19.99 21.43
C ARG A 386 -3.16 -18.91 21.96
N SER A 387 -3.41 -17.63 21.70
CA SER A 387 -2.57 -16.53 22.18
C SER A 387 -2.75 -16.38 23.70
N ARG A 388 -1.70 -16.63 24.47
CA ARG A 388 -1.71 -16.54 25.95
C ARG A 388 -1.99 -15.11 26.43
N GLU A 389 -1.55 -14.16 25.62
CA GLU A 389 -1.77 -12.73 25.73
C GLU A 389 -3.27 -12.41 25.64
N HIS A 390 -3.98 -12.99 24.66
CA HIS A 390 -5.43 -12.83 24.48
C HIS A 390 -6.20 -13.50 25.63
N ILE A 391 -5.87 -14.76 25.91
CA ILE A 391 -6.52 -15.54 26.98
C ILE A 391 -6.40 -14.84 28.34
N LEU A 392 -5.23 -14.27 28.68
CA LEU A 392 -5.04 -13.52 29.92
C LEU A 392 -5.96 -12.28 29.98
N LEU A 393 -5.88 -11.40 28.97
CA LEU A 393 -6.62 -10.14 28.97
C LEU A 393 -8.14 -10.40 28.91
N ALA A 394 -8.59 -11.40 28.14
CA ALA A 394 -10.00 -11.78 28.06
C ALA A 394 -10.55 -12.26 29.42
N ASN A 395 -9.77 -13.00 30.21
CA ASN A 395 -10.17 -13.40 31.56
C ASN A 395 -10.16 -12.22 32.55
N ILE A 396 -9.27 -11.23 32.37
CA ILE A 396 -9.29 -9.98 33.15
C ILE A 396 -10.58 -9.18 32.87
N PHE A 397 -10.92 -8.97 31.59
CA PHE A 397 -12.18 -8.32 31.20
C PHE A 397 -13.41 -9.09 31.68
N GLU A 398 -13.44 -10.43 31.55
CA GLU A 398 -14.56 -11.25 32.05
C GLU A 398 -14.69 -11.15 33.58
N ASN A 399 -13.59 -11.11 34.32
CA ASN A 399 -13.62 -10.91 35.78
C ASN A 399 -14.23 -9.55 36.16
N ALA A 400 -13.85 -8.46 35.48
CA ALA A 400 -14.36 -7.12 35.77
C ALA A 400 -15.83 -6.94 35.33
N TRP A 401 -16.16 -7.28 34.09
CA TRP A 401 -17.49 -7.06 33.52
C TRP A 401 -18.56 -7.96 34.16
N SER A 402 -18.23 -9.18 34.59
CA SER A 402 -19.17 -10.03 35.36
C SER A 402 -19.49 -9.48 36.76
N GLN A 403 -18.65 -8.59 37.30
CA GLN A 403 -18.90 -7.84 38.53
C GLN A 403 -19.55 -6.46 38.27
N GLY A 404 -19.85 -6.11 37.02
CA GLY A 404 -20.34 -4.78 36.64
C GLY A 404 -19.30 -3.65 36.83
N LYS A 405 -18.01 -3.99 36.86
CA LYS A 405 -16.92 -3.02 37.03
C LYS A 405 -16.36 -2.60 35.68
N ASP A 406 -16.24 -1.29 35.48
CA ASP A 406 -15.44 -0.71 34.41
C ASP A 406 -13.96 -1.10 34.57
N LEU A 407 -13.25 -1.21 33.45
CA LEU A 407 -11.82 -1.48 33.42
C LEU A 407 -11.10 -0.38 32.64
N GLU A 408 -10.35 0.46 33.35
CA GLU A 408 -9.50 1.48 32.73
C GLU A 408 -8.20 0.85 32.19
N LEU A 409 -7.53 1.52 31.24
CA LEU A 409 -6.28 0.98 30.67
C LEU A 409 -5.15 0.87 31.71
N GLY A 410 -5.09 1.78 32.69
CA GLY A 410 -4.15 1.67 33.82
C GLY A 410 -4.43 0.46 34.71
N GLU A 411 -5.71 0.23 35.05
CA GLU A 411 -6.18 -0.95 35.77
C GLU A 411 -5.84 -2.24 35.00
N LEU A 412 -6.05 -2.27 33.68
CA LEU A 412 -5.70 -3.40 32.81
C LEU A 412 -4.19 -3.67 32.77
N ILE A 413 -3.34 -2.64 32.74
CA ILE A 413 -1.87 -2.79 32.81
C ILE A 413 -1.47 -3.41 34.15
N LEU A 414 -1.99 -2.90 35.27
CA LEU A 414 -1.73 -3.42 36.61
C LEU A 414 -2.23 -4.86 36.78
N GLN A 415 -3.45 -5.16 36.33
CA GLN A 415 -4.01 -6.51 36.37
C GLN A 415 -3.35 -7.47 35.37
N THR A 416 -2.68 -6.99 34.31
CA THR A 416 -1.84 -7.85 33.47
C THR A 416 -0.61 -8.35 34.25
N GLN A 417 0.03 -7.46 35.02
CA GLN A 417 1.15 -7.81 35.89
C GLN A 417 0.71 -8.59 37.14
N ASN A 418 -0.47 -8.29 37.71
CA ASN A 418 -1.02 -8.95 38.90
C ASN A 418 -2.51 -9.31 38.71
N PRO A 419 -2.82 -10.41 37.99
CA PRO A 419 -4.20 -10.77 37.67
C PRO A 419 -5.03 -11.14 38.91
N PRO A 420 -6.34 -10.84 38.94
CA PRO A 420 -7.22 -11.09 40.09
C PRO A 420 -7.56 -12.57 40.33
N PHE A 421 -6.84 -13.49 39.68
CA PHE A 421 -7.03 -14.94 39.78
C PHE A 421 -5.68 -15.68 39.74
N ALA A 422 -5.52 -16.67 40.62
CA ALA A 422 -4.29 -17.45 40.73
C ALA A 422 -4.12 -18.52 39.63
N ARG A 423 -5.21 -18.87 38.92
CA ARG A 423 -5.27 -19.98 37.95
C ARG A 423 -5.98 -19.57 36.66
N LEU A 424 -5.56 -20.16 35.55
CA LEU A 424 -6.24 -20.11 34.26
C LEU A 424 -6.55 -21.54 33.81
N GLY A 425 -7.84 -21.87 33.77
CA GLY A 425 -8.28 -23.26 33.61
C GLY A 425 -7.76 -24.16 34.73
N VAL A 426 -6.99 -25.18 34.38
CA VAL A 426 -6.42 -26.16 35.32
C VAL A 426 -5.04 -25.72 35.87
N PHE A 427 -4.35 -24.79 35.21
CA PHE A 427 -2.97 -24.43 35.52
C PHE A 427 -2.85 -23.18 36.40
N ASP A 428 -1.85 -23.16 37.28
CA ASP A 428 -1.42 -21.95 37.99
C ASP A 428 -0.88 -20.91 37.02
N ILE A 429 -1.18 -19.63 37.25
CA ILE A 429 -1.03 -18.57 36.25
C ILE A 429 0.43 -18.36 35.82
N ASN A 430 1.38 -18.53 36.72
CA ASN A 430 2.82 -18.45 36.43
C ASN A 430 3.34 -19.65 35.60
N THR A 431 2.62 -20.78 35.58
CA THR A 431 2.92 -21.92 34.70
C THR A 431 2.37 -21.70 33.29
N PHE A 432 1.16 -21.13 33.17
CA PHE A 432 0.55 -20.81 31.89
C PHE A 432 1.23 -19.62 31.19
N PHE A 433 1.46 -18.53 31.92
CA PHE A 433 2.06 -17.30 31.41
C PHE A 433 2.99 -16.69 32.48
N PRO A 434 4.31 -16.97 32.42
CA PRO A 434 5.27 -16.56 33.46
C PRO A 434 5.30 -15.04 33.70
N GLU A 435 5.54 -14.66 34.96
CA GLU A 435 5.55 -13.26 35.42
C GLU A 435 6.40 -12.33 34.55
N LYS A 436 7.61 -12.76 34.15
CA LYS A 436 8.47 -11.97 33.24
C LYS A 436 7.77 -11.63 31.93
N SER A 437 7.08 -12.58 31.32
CA SER A 437 6.39 -12.36 30.04
C SER A 437 5.08 -11.58 30.20
N ARG A 438 4.42 -11.69 31.36
CA ARG A 438 3.29 -10.82 31.73
C ARG A 438 3.75 -9.39 31.98
N PHE A 439 4.92 -9.18 32.59
CA PHE A 439 5.56 -7.87 32.72
C PHE A 439 6.00 -7.31 31.35
N GLU A 440 6.54 -8.13 30.45
CA GLU A 440 6.84 -7.72 29.07
C GLU A 440 5.57 -7.27 28.32
N LEU A 441 4.42 -7.94 28.50
CA LEU A 441 3.13 -7.52 27.93
C LEU A 441 2.62 -6.22 28.56
N ALA A 442 2.63 -6.11 29.89
CA ALA A 442 2.23 -4.90 30.62
C ALA A 442 3.09 -3.68 30.24
N MET A 443 4.40 -3.87 30.06
CA MET A 443 5.31 -2.83 29.57
C MET A 443 4.98 -2.39 28.14
N ARG A 444 4.61 -3.30 27.23
CA ARG A 444 4.19 -2.91 25.88
C ARG A 444 2.87 -2.09 25.89
N LEU A 445 1.89 -2.50 26.70
CA LEU A 445 0.64 -1.74 26.90
C LEU A 445 0.91 -0.36 27.51
N ASN A 446 1.81 -0.28 28.50
CA ASN A 446 2.24 0.99 29.09
C ASN A 446 2.99 1.89 28.09
N ASN A 447 3.82 1.33 27.20
CA ASN A 447 4.53 2.09 26.18
C ASN A 447 3.58 2.80 25.20
N ILE A 448 2.40 2.23 24.93
CA ILE A 448 1.34 2.89 24.16
C ILE A 448 0.76 4.05 24.95
N LEU A 449 0.34 3.83 26.20
CA LEU A 449 -0.22 4.88 27.07
C LEU A 449 0.76 6.05 27.28
N ALA A 450 2.06 5.75 27.36
CA ALA A 450 3.14 6.73 27.50
C ALA A 450 3.57 7.39 26.16
N ALA A 451 3.08 6.93 25.01
CA ALA A 451 3.39 7.54 23.73
C ALA A 451 2.58 8.84 23.54
N PRO A 452 3.21 10.00 23.26
CA PRO A 452 2.47 11.25 23.05
C PRO A 452 1.44 11.17 21.93
N ALA A 453 1.71 10.38 20.88
CA ALA A 453 0.80 10.13 19.77
C ALA A 453 -0.47 9.34 20.15
N PHE A 454 -0.52 8.72 21.34
CA PHE A 454 -1.70 7.99 21.81
C PHE A 454 -2.65 8.85 22.67
N GLN A 455 -2.23 10.02 23.16
CA GLN A 455 -3.08 10.87 24.00
C GLN A 455 -4.36 11.32 23.25
N THR A 456 -4.25 11.59 21.95
CA THR A 456 -5.36 11.92 21.03
C THR A 456 -6.33 10.76 20.74
N TRP A 457 -6.08 9.57 21.27
CA TRP A 457 -6.99 8.42 21.27
C TRP A 457 -7.71 8.22 22.62
N ILE A 458 -7.26 8.92 23.66
CA ILE A 458 -7.84 8.90 25.02
C ILE A 458 -8.73 10.11 25.24
N GLU A 459 -8.38 11.25 24.64
CA GLU A 459 -9.18 12.48 24.65
C GLU A 459 -10.25 12.49 23.54
N GLY A 460 -11.26 13.35 23.69
CA GLY A 460 -12.33 13.56 22.69
C GLY A 460 -13.66 12.87 22.99
N GLN A 461 -14.54 12.80 21.98
CA GLN A 461 -15.87 12.23 22.12
C GLN A 461 -15.77 10.70 22.28
N PRO A 462 -16.43 10.07 23.27
CA PRO A 462 -16.52 8.63 23.38
C PRO A 462 -17.03 7.95 22.10
N LEU A 463 -16.53 6.73 21.83
CA LEU A 463 -17.05 5.82 20.79
C LEU A 463 -18.43 5.23 21.18
N ASP A 464 -19.40 6.09 21.51
CA ASP A 464 -20.79 5.74 21.77
C ASP A 464 -21.61 5.91 20.48
N ILE A 465 -22.04 4.78 19.93
CA ILE A 465 -22.77 4.70 18.66
C ILE A 465 -24.13 5.41 18.72
N ALA A 466 -24.79 5.48 19.87
CA ALA A 466 -26.04 6.23 19.98
C ALA A 466 -25.78 7.75 19.82
N GLN A 467 -24.72 8.26 20.46
CA GLN A 467 -24.30 9.67 20.35
C GLN A 467 -23.65 10.02 18.99
N LEU A 468 -23.20 9.01 18.25
CA LEU A 468 -22.65 9.16 16.89
C LEU A 468 -23.72 9.06 15.80
N LEU A 469 -24.87 8.44 16.09
CA LEU A 469 -26.04 8.37 15.20
C LEU A 469 -27.09 9.45 15.49
N TYR A 470 -27.19 9.98 16.71
CA TYR A 470 -28.16 11.00 17.08
C TYR A 470 -27.54 12.09 17.97
N THR A 471 -28.03 13.31 17.84
CA THR A 471 -27.71 14.41 18.76
C THR A 471 -28.47 14.27 20.09
N PRO A 472 -28.10 15.04 21.14
CA PRO A 472 -28.88 15.11 22.39
C PRO A 472 -30.31 15.62 22.21
N ASP A 473 -30.60 16.41 21.17
CA ASP A 473 -31.93 16.86 20.73
C ASP A 473 -32.64 15.86 19.79
N HIS A 474 -32.10 14.63 19.66
CA HIS A 474 -32.61 13.53 18.83
C HIS A 474 -32.63 13.77 17.30
N ARG A 475 -31.97 14.82 16.79
CA ARG A 475 -31.72 15.00 15.36
C ARG A 475 -30.73 13.91 14.87
N PRO A 476 -30.94 13.30 13.69
CA PRO A 476 -30.01 12.32 13.15
C PRO A 476 -28.64 12.94 12.86
N ARG A 477 -27.58 12.15 13.04
CA ARG A 477 -26.19 12.52 12.74
C ARG A 477 -25.66 11.78 11.52
N HIS A 478 -24.81 12.48 10.79
CA HIS A 478 -24.05 12.00 9.64
C HIS A 478 -22.56 12.16 9.99
N SER A 479 -22.01 11.10 10.59
CA SER A 479 -20.70 11.10 11.25
C SER A 479 -19.65 10.46 10.35
N VAL A 480 -18.73 11.27 9.82
CA VAL A 480 -17.65 10.84 8.92
C VAL A 480 -16.37 10.60 9.72
N PHE A 481 -15.89 9.37 9.78
CA PHE A 481 -14.59 9.01 10.35
C PHE A 481 -13.50 9.15 9.28
N TYR A 482 -12.79 10.27 9.31
CA TYR A 482 -11.62 10.51 8.47
C TYR A 482 -10.43 9.74 9.05
N ILE A 483 -9.93 8.74 8.31
CA ILE A 483 -8.82 7.86 8.74
C ILE A 483 -7.63 7.86 7.76
N ALA A 484 -7.62 8.78 6.80
CA ALA A 484 -6.55 8.89 5.81
C ALA A 484 -5.16 9.20 6.42
N HIS A 485 -5.11 9.87 7.59
CA HIS A 485 -3.88 10.23 8.31
C HIS A 485 -3.28 9.11 9.17
N LEU A 486 -4.02 8.02 9.40
CA LEU A 486 -3.58 6.89 10.23
C LEU A 486 -2.71 5.89 9.44
N SER A 487 -1.81 5.20 10.13
CA SER A 487 -1.11 4.02 9.56
C SER A 487 -2.07 2.83 9.39
N ASP A 488 -1.69 1.83 8.58
CA ASP A 488 -2.58 0.70 8.30
C ASP A 488 -2.94 -0.13 9.54
N ALA A 489 -2.02 -0.24 10.52
CA ALA A 489 -2.30 -0.87 11.80
C ALA A 489 -3.32 -0.07 12.64
N GLU A 490 -3.17 1.25 12.72
CA GLU A 490 -4.10 2.15 13.41
C GLU A 490 -5.48 2.19 12.73
N ARG A 491 -5.52 2.17 11.39
CA ARG A 491 -6.76 2.07 10.61
C ARG A 491 -7.47 0.75 10.89
N MET A 492 -6.77 -0.37 10.78
CA MET A 492 -7.31 -1.71 11.05
C MET A 492 -7.85 -1.82 12.48
N PHE A 493 -7.11 -1.29 13.45
CA PHE A 493 -7.49 -1.22 14.84
C PHE A 493 -8.77 -0.40 15.05
N PHE A 494 -8.81 0.85 14.56
CA PHE A 494 -9.98 1.72 14.68
C PHE A 494 -11.22 1.12 14.02
N VAL A 495 -11.09 0.60 12.80
CA VAL A 495 -12.19 -0.08 12.08
C VAL A 495 -12.70 -1.28 12.88
N THR A 496 -11.82 -2.10 13.44
CA THR A 496 -12.21 -3.26 14.26
C THR A 496 -12.98 -2.84 15.52
N LEU A 497 -12.54 -1.77 16.20
CA LEU A 497 -13.27 -1.20 17.35
C LEU A 497 -14.61 -0.60 16.94
N LEU A 498 -14.68 0.16 15.84
CA LEU A 498 -15.92 0.78 15.36
C LEU A 498 -16.97 -0.27 14.99
N PHE A 499 -16.61 -1.32 14.25
CA PHE A 499 -17.53 -2.42 13.93
C PHE A 499 -17.98 -3.18 15.19
N SER A 500 -17.08 -3.46 16.14
CA SER A 500 -17.41 -4.07 17.44
C SER A 500 -18.39 -3.20 18.26
N ALA A 501 -18.20 -1.88 18.26
CA ALA A 501 -19.08 -0.93 18.92
C ALA A 501 -20.47 -0.86 18.25
N VAL A 502 -20.53 -0.79 16.91
CA VAL A 502 -21.80 -0.79 16.15
C VAL A 502 -22.55 -2.10 16.37
N GLU A 503 -21.88 -3.25 16.34
CA GLU A 503 -22.50 -4.54 16.64
C GLU A 503 -23.03 -4.61 18.08
N SER A 504 -22.26 -4.13 19.07
CA SER A 504 -22.68 -4.11 20.47
C SER A 504 -23.87 -3.18 20.71
N TRP A 505 -24.01 -2.08 19.97
CA TRP A 505 -25.17 -1.19 20.01
C TRP A 505 -26.37 -1.80 19.27
N MET A 506 -26.13 -2.38 18.10
CA MET A 506 -27.13 -3.03 17.25
C MET A 506 -27.83 -4.16 18.00
N ARG A 507 -27.08 -5.02 18.70
CA ARG A 507 -27.64 -6.14 19.48
C ARG A 507 -28.50 -5.73 20.68
N SER A 508 -28.38 -4.48 21.17
CA SER A 508 -29.28 -3.96 22.22
C SER A 508 -30.53 -3.26 21.66
N GLN A 509 -30.67 -3.16 20.34
CA GLN A 509 -31.85 -2.60 19.69
C GLN A 509 -32.97 -3.65 19.54
N VAL A 510 -34.21 -3.18 19.58
CA VAL A 510 -35.35 -3.97 19.08
C VAL A 510 -35.22 -4.18 17.57
N GLY A 511 -35.58 -5.39 17.11
CA GLY A 511 -35.63 -5.70 15.69
C GLY A 511 -36.68 -4.85 14.95
N VAL A 512 -36.38 -4.46 13.71
CA VAL A 512 -37.23 -3.59 12.87
C VAL A 512 -37.16 -4.01 11.41
N THR A 513 -38.23 -3.74 10.66
CA THR A 513 -38.35 -4.09 9.23
C THR A 513 -37.87 -3.00 8.27
N GLY A 514 -37.74 -1.76 8.74
CA GLY A 514 -37.24 -0.63 7.95
C GLY A 514 -35.77 -0.28 8.25
N LEU A 515 -35.18 0.61 7.45
CA LEU A 515 -33.82 1.10 7.64
C LEU A 515 -33.75 2.05 8.85
N ARG A 516 -32.95 1.67 9.86
CA ARG A 516 -32.69 2.40 11.11
C ARG A 516 -31.47 3.31 11.00
N ALA A 517 -30.41 2.84 10.35
CA ALA A 517 -29.13 3.52 10.24
C ALA A 517 -28.31 2.93 9.07
N ILE A 518 -27.38 3.73 8.53
CA ILE A 518 -26.41 3.31 7.52
C ILE A 518 -25.00 3.24 8.13
N LEU A 519 -24.28 2.14 7.89
CA LEU A 519 -22.84 2.03 8.07
C LEU A 519 -22.17 1.96 6.69
N TYR A 520 -21.62 3.08 6.25
CA TYR A 520 -20.95 3.26 4.97
C TYR A 520 -19.43 3.16 5.13
N PHE A 521 -18.74 2.57 4.15
CA PHE A 521 -17.27 2.47 4.13
C PHE A 521 -16.76 2.65 2.69
N ASP A 522 -15.94 3.69 2.44
CA ASP A 522 -15.24 3.82 1.15
C ASP A 522 -13.93 3.04 1.10
N GLU A 523 -13.66 2.43 -0.04
CA GLU A 523 -12.49 1.61 -0.34
C GLU A 523 -12.22 0.50 0.69
N ILE A 524 -13.05 -0.54 0.66
CA ILE A 524 -13.01 -1.71 1.55
C ILE A 524 -11.73 -2.57 1.49
N PHE A 525 -10.76 -2.19 0.64
CA PHE A 525 -9.50 -2.90 0.39
C PHE A 525 -8.74 -3.20 1.68
N GLY A 526 -8.35 -4.47 1.86
CA GLY A 526 -7.59 -4.94 3.03
C GLY A 526 -8.42 -5.18 4.30
N TYR A 527 -9.62 -4.61 4.46
CA TYR A 527 -10.49 -4.83 5.63
C TYR A 527 -11.39 -6.07 5.49
N LEU A 528 -11.80 -6.38 4.27
CA LEU A 528 -12.68 -7.53 3.95
C LEU A 528 -12.13 -8.42 2.81
N PRO A 529 -10.81 -8.73 2.75
CA PRO A 529 -10.19 -9.37 1.59
C PRO A 529 -10.65 -10.82 1.40
N PRO A 530 -10.66 -11.38 0.18
CA PRO A 530 -11.03 -12.79 -0.04
C PRO A 530 -9.99 -13.76 0.53
N ILE A 531 -8.72 -13.38 0.55
CA ILE A 531 -7.60 -14.17 1.08
C ILE A 531 -7.09 -13.49 2.36
N GLY A 532 -6.77 -14.28 3.38
CA GLY A 532 -6.42 -13.78 4.72
C GLY A 532 -7.64 -13.57 5.62
N ASN A 533 -7.36 -13.22 6.88
CA ASN A 533 -8.37 -13.06 7.93
C ASN A 533 -7.97 -11.94 8.93
N PRO A 534 -7.97 -10.66 8.49
CA PRO A 534 -7.72 -9.53 9.38
C PRO A 534 -8.81 -9.42 10.46
N PRO A 535 -8.54 -8.77 11.63
CA PRO A 535 -9.48 -8.71 12.75
C PRO A 535 -10.88 -8.16 12.41
N SER A 536 -10.98 -7.25 11.44
CA SER A 536 -12.25 -6.70 10.95
C SER A 536 -13.13 -7.72 10.22
N LYS A 537 -12.53 -8.62 9.42
CA LYS A 537 -13.25 -9.49 8.48
C LYS A 537 -14.30 -10.41 9.15
N PRO A 538 -14.00 -11.12 10.26
CA PRO A 538 -15.02 -11.90 10.97
C PRO A 538 -16.19 -11.07 11.48
N LEU A 539 -15.95 -9.86 12.00
CA LEU A 539 -16.98 -8.95 12.50
C LEU A 539 -17.91 -8.50 11.35
N MET A 540 -17.31 -8.02 10.25
CA MET A 540 -18.03 -7.55 9.07
C MET A 540 -18.88 -8.66 8.44
N LEU A 541 -18.34 -9.88 8.30
CA LEU A 541 -19.09 -11.03 7.78
C LEU A 541 -20.20 -11.54 8.72
N ARG A 542 -20.09 -11.29 10.04
CA ARG A 542 -21.14 -11.59 11.02
C ARG A 542 -22.25 -10.53 10.97
N MET A 543 -21.88 -9.25 10.93
CA MET A 543 -22.83 -8.14 10.76
C MET A 543 -23.61 -8.25 9.45
N LEU A 544 -22.96 -8.54 8.32
CA LEU A 544 -23.61 -8.78 7.01
C LEU A 544 -24.69 -9.86 7.00
N LYS A 545 -24.77 -10.72 8.02
CA LYS A 545 -25.80 -11.76 8.16
C LYS A 545 -26.89 -11.44 9.17
N GLN A 546 -26.66 -10.47 10.06
CA GLN A 546 -27.49 -10.23 11.25
C GLN A 546 -28.03 -8.80 11.32
N ALA A 547 -27.32 -7.83 10.75
CA ALA A 547 -27.65 -6.41 10.81
C ALA A 547 -29.00 -6.05 10.17
N ARG A 548 -29.41 -6.82 9.14
CA ARG A 548 -30.75 -6.76 8.54
C ARG A 548 -31.88 -6.81 9.58
N ALA A 549 -31.78 -7.68 10.59
CA ALA A 549 -32.83 -7.87 11.60
C ALA A 549 -33.02 -6.66 12.52
N PHE A 550 -32.02 -5.78 12.60
CA PHE A 550 -32.01 -4.57 13.44
C PHE A 550 -32.18 -3.29 12.62
N GLY A 551 -32.39 -3.40 11.29
CA GLY A 551 -32.49 -2.28 10.37
C GLY A 551 -31.16 -1.57 10.07
N VAL A 552 -30.00 -2.17 10.36
CA VAL A 552 -28.70 -1.55 10.10
C VAL A 552 -28.23 -1.93 8.70
N GLY A 553 -28.31 -0.99 7.76
CA GLY A 553 -27.78 -1.16 6.42
C GLY A 553 -26.27 -0.98 6.39
N GLN A 554 -25.56 -1.78 5.58
CA GLN A 554 -24.14 -1.65 5.35
C GLN A 554 -23.91 -1.33 3.88
N ILE A 555 -23.06 -0.36 3.57
CA ILE A 555 -22.74 0.06 2.20
C ILE A 555 -21.23 0.02 2.01
N TYR A 556 -20.74 -0.90 1.18
CA TYR A 556 -19.32 -1.06 0.91
C TYR A 556 -18.97 -0.62 -0.50
N ALA A 557 -18.15 0.42 -0.60
CA ALA A 557 -17.68 0.93 -1.88
C ALA A 557 -16.24 0.46 -2.16
N THR A 558 -15.96 0.07 -3.41
CA THR A 558 -14.62 -0.35 -3.84
C THR A 558 -14.37 -0.04 -5.32
N GLN A 559 -13.10 0.14 -5.69
CA GLN A 559 -12.70 0.21 -7.09
C GLN A 559 -12.61 -1.15 -7.78
N ASN A 560 -12.36 -2.24 -7.06
CA ASN A 560 -12.23 -3.57 -7.65
C ASN A 560 -13.02 -4.63 -6.85
N PRO A 561 -13.99 -5.34 -7.47
CA PRO A 561 -14.79 -6.35 -6.78
C PRO A 561 -13.99 -7.59 -6.36
N VAL A 562 -12.77 -7.78 -6.90
CA VAL A 562 -11.85 -8.87 -6.51
C VAL A 562 -11.27 -8.67 -5.11
N ASP A 563 -11.27 -7.44 -4.59
CA ASP A 563 -10.64 -7.11 -3.31
C ASP A 563 -11.53 -7.39 -2.08
N MET A 564 -12.73 -7.96 -2.29
CA MET A 564 -13.70 -8.29 -1.24
C MET A 564 -14.04 -9.79 -1.20
N ASP A 565 -14.30 -10.32 0.01
CA ASP A 565 -14.70 -11.72 0.22
C ASP A 565 -16.04 -12.05 -0.47
N TYR A 566 -16.12 -13.19 -1.15
CA TYR A 566 -17.31 -13.61 -1.88
C TYR A 566 -18.56 -13.71 -1.00
N LYS A 567 -18.41 -14.00 0.30
CA LYS A 567 -19.52 -14.04 1.26
C LYS A 567 -20.07 -12.66 1.57
N ALA A 568 -19.29 -11.60 1.40
CA ALA A 568 -19.77 -10.23 1.54
C ALA A 568 -20.62 -9.84 0.32
N LEU A 569 -20.10 -10.12 -0.88
CA LEU A 569 -20.85 -9.98 -2.13
C LEU A 569 -22.17 -10.76 -2.08
N SER A 570 -22.16 -12.03 -1.68
CA SER A 570 -23.35 -12.88 -1.64
C SER A 570 -24.36 -12.57 -0.52
N ASN A 571 -24.09 -11.58 0.34
CA ASN A 571 -25.04 -11.12 1.37
C ASN A 571 -25.52 -9.67 1.11
N ALA A 572 -25.09 -9.03 0.02
CA ALA A 572 -25.59 -7.72 -0.39
C ALA A 572 -26.73 -7.88 -1.41
N GLY A 573 -27.89 -7.31 -1.10
CA GLY A 573 -29.07 -7.35 -1.97
C GLY A 573 -29.14 -6.22 -2.99
N SER A 574 -28.40 -5.13 -2.81
CA SER A 574 -28.29 -4.03 -3.79
C SER A 574 -26.86 -3.87 -4.32
N TRP A 575 -26.70 -3.86 -5.63
CA TRP A 575 -25.41 -3.75 -6.31
C TRP A 575 -25.44 -2.59 -7.28
N PHE A 576 -24.59 -1.60 -7.04
CA PHE A 576 -24.44 -0.42 -7.88
C PHE A 576 -23.14 -0.53 -8.68
N ILE A 577 -23.25 -0.93 -9.94
CA ILE A 577 -22.12 -1.32 -10.78
C ILE A 577 -21.86 -0.22 -11.80
N GLY A 578 -20.81 0.56 -11.58
CA GLY A 578 -20.31 1.55 -12.54
C GLY A 578 -19.31 0.92 -13.52
N LYS A 579 -18.73 1.76 -14.39
CA LYS A 579 -17.72 1.33 -15.36
C LYS A 579 -16.54 0.60 -14.70
N LEU A 580 -16.12 -0.51 -15.31
CA LEU A 580 -14.94 -1.30 -14.92
C LEU A 580 -13.82 -1.13 -15.97
N GLN A 581 -12.56 -1.41 -15.59
CA GLN A 581 -11.41 -1.30 -16.50
C GLN A 581 -11.05 -2.61 -17.20
N THR A 582 -11.16 -3.78 -16.54
CA THR A 582 -10.67 -5.04 -17.09
C THR A 582 -11.74 -6.13 -17.13
N GLU A 583 -11.63 -7.01 -18.12
CA GLU A 583 -12.47 -8.22 -18.25
C GLU A 583 -12.31 -9.19 -17.07
N ARG A 584 -11.19 -9.12 -16.32
CA ARG A 584 -10.99 -9.90 -15.09
C ARG A 584 -11.90 -9.41 -13.97
N ASP A 585 -11.96 -8.11 -13.75
CA ASP A 585 -12.79 -7.50 -12.70
C ASP A 585 -14.28 -7.73 -13.01
N LYS A 586 -14.65 -7.56 -14.28
CA LYS A 586 -15.98 -7.85 -14.83
C LYS A 586 -16.36 -9.33 -14.67
N SER A 587 -15.49 -10.26 -15.04
CA SER A 587 -15.74 -11.70 -14.90
C SER A 587 -15.97 -12.10 -13.44
N ARG A 588 -15.20 -11.53 -12.50
CA ARG A 588 -15.35 -11.78 -11.07
C ARG A 588 -16.58 -11.12 -10.46
N LEU A 589 -16.97 -9.94 -10.96
CA LEU A 589 -18.25 -9.31 -10.61
C LEU A 589 -19.44 -10.17 -11.07
N LEU A 590 -19.39 -10.69 -12.30
CA LEU A 590 -20.42 -11.59 -12.84
C LEU A 590 -20.50 -12.90 -12.04
N GLU A 591 -19.38 -13.50 -11.65
CA GLU A 591 -19.36 -14.66 -10.74
C GLU A 591 -19.98 -14.34 -9.36
N GLY A 592 -19.71 -13.15 -8.82
CA GLY A 592 -20.32 -12.69 -7.57
C GLY A 592 -21.84 -12.52 -7.68
N LEU A 593 -22.31 -11.83 -8.73
CA LEU A 593 -23.74 -11.63 -9.02
C LEU A 593 -24.48 -12.95 -9.23
N ASP A 594 -23.90 -13.88 -9.99
CA ASP A 594 -24.45 -15.22 -10.25
C ASP A 594 -24.58 -16.02 -8.95
N SER A 595 -23.61 -15.89 -8.03
CA SER A 595 -23.67 -16.51 -6.68
C SER A 595 -24.68 -15.86 -5.72
N ALA A 596 -25.07 -14.60 -5.95
CA ALA A 596 -26.09 -13.89 -5.17
C ALA A 596 -27.51 -14.07 -5.75
N SER A 597 -27.62 -14.30 -7.06
CA SER A 597 -28.87 -14.30 -7.81
C SER A 597 -29.56 -15.67 -7.82
N ALA A 598 -30.36 -15.95 -6.79
CA ALA A 598 -31.11 -17.20 -6.65
C ALA A 598 -32.11 -17.53 -7.79
N GLY A 599 -32.31 -16.63 -8.76
CA GLY A 599 -33.18 -16.81 -9.93
C GLY A 599 -32.49 -17.26 -11.23
N GLY A 600 -31.15 -17.32 -11.26
CA GLY A 600 -30.37 -17.54 -12.49
C GLY A 600 -30.23 -16.27 -13.33
N LEU A 601 -28.98 -15.80 -13.49
CA LEU A 601 -28.66 -14.51 -14.09
C LEU A 601 -28.29 -14.67 -15.58
N ASP A 602 -28.90 -13.91 -16.50
CA ASP A 602 -28.39 -13.86 -17.89
C ASP A 602 -27.05 -13.12 -17.90
N ARG A 603 -25.98 -13.90 -17.73
CA ARG A 603 -24.60 -13.43 -17.76
C ARG A 603 -24.25 -12.73 -19.07
N ALA A 604 -24.89 -13.07 -20.20
CA ALA A 604 -24.65 -12.39 -21.47
C ALA A 604 -25.40 -11.05 -21.57
N GLU A 605 -26.55 -10.90 -20.92
CA GLU A 605 -27.21 -9.60 -20.76
C GLU A 605 -26.39 -8.67 -19.87
N TYR A 606 -26.03 -9.11 -18.66
CA TYR A 606 -25.24 -8.29 -17.73
C TYR A 606 -23.87 -7.93 -18.32
N ASP A 607 -23.22 -8.84 -19.07
CA ASP A 607 -21.97 -8.54 -19.77
C ASP A 607 -22.11 -7.40 -20.80
N ARG A 608 -23.20 -7.42 -21.60
CA ARG A 608 -23.53 -6.34 -22.55
C ARG A 608 -23.81 -5.02 -21.82
N LEU A 609 -24.63 -5.05 -20.77
CA LEU A 609 -25.01 -3.86 -20.00
C LEU A 609 -23.78 -3.21 -19.35
N ILE A 610 -22.93 -4.00 -18.68
CA ILE A 610 -21.69 -3.50 -18.03
C ILE A 610 -20.69 -2.96 -19.07
N SER A 611 -20.57 -3.60 -20.24
CA SER A 611 -19.75 -3.09 -21.36
C SER A 611 -20.22 -1.71 -21.87
N SER A 612 -21.51 -1.41 -21.79
CA SER A 612 -22.10 -0.15 -22.27
C SER A 612 -21.88 1.06 -21.34
N LEU A 613 -21.41 0.85 -20.10
CA LEU A 613 -21.39 1.88 -19.07
C LEU A 613 -20.47 3.07 -19.39
N GLY A 614 -21.07 4.26 -19.37
CA GLY A 614 -20.40 5.56 -19.49
C GLY A 614 -19.83 6.09 -18.18
N LYS A 615 -19.58 7.41 -18.11
CA LYS A 615 -19.31 8.12 -16.85
C LYS A 615 -20.63 8.48 -16.17
N ARG A 616 -20.71 8.31 -14.85
CA ARG A 616 -21.92 8.49 -14.01
C ARG A 616 -23.13 7.64 -14.44
N VAL A 617 -22.93 6.61 -15.27
CA VAL A 617 -23.97 5.62 -15.60
C VAL A 617 -23.67 4.34 -14.83
N PHE A 618 -24.69 3.79 -14.19
CA PHE A 618 -24.61 2.61 -13.33
C PHE A 618 -25.69 1.59 -13.70
N LEU A 619 -25.34 0.32 -13.54
CA LEU A 619 -26.28 -0.79 -13.49
C LEU A 619 -26.64 -1.04 -12.02
N LEU A 620 -27.90 -0.81 -11.65
CA LEU A 620 -28.49 -1.26 -10.40
C LEU A 620 -28.97 -2.70 -10.59
N HIS A 621 -28.42 -3.63 -9.82
CA HIS A 621 -29.02 -4.94 -9.59
C HIS A 621 -29.56 -4.96 -8.15
N ASN A 622 -30.85 -5.23 -7.99
CA ASN A 622 -31.51 -5.29 -6.69
C ASN A 622 -32.32 -6.59 -6.61
N ILE A 623 -32.08 -7.41 -5.57
CA ILE A 623 -32.78 -8.69 -5.37
C ILE A 623 -34.28 -8.54 -5.12
N HIS A 624 -34.75 -7.32 -4.82
CA HIS A 624 -36.17 -6.98 -4.66
C HIS A 624 -36.85 -6.60 -6.00
N GLN A 625 -36.07 -6.39 -7.06
CA GLN A 625 -36.55 -6.13 -8.42
C GLN A 625 -36.42 -7.38 -9.32
N LYS A 626 -37.15 -7.41 -10.45
CA LYS A 626 -37.14 -8.55 -11.38
C LYS A 626 -36.09 -8.47 -12.49
N GLN A 627 -35.63 -7.27 -12.80
CA GLN A 627 -34.68 -6.94 -13.87
C GLN A 627 -33.75 -5.85 -13.34
N PRO A 628 -32.49 -5.78 -13.82
CA PRO A 628 -31.58 -4.71 -13.43
C PRO A 628 -31.94 -3.41 -14.15
N GLU A 629 -31.72 -2.28 -13.48
CA GLU A 629 -32.03 -0.95 -14.01
C GLU A 629 -30.73 -0.21 -14.38
N LEU A 630 -30.65 0.31 -15.61
CA LEU A 630 -29.62 1.27 -15.97
C LEU A 630 -30.08 2.68 -15.62
N PHE A 631 -29.22 3.46 -14.97
CA PHE A 631 -29.51 4.87 -14.64
C PHE A 631 -28.26 5.74 -14.74
N GLN A 632 -28.47 7.03 -15.00
CA GLN A 632 -27.44 8.05 -14.77
C GLN A 632 -27.69 8.72 -13.42
N THR A 633 -26.64 8.90 -12.61
CA THR A 633 -26.75 9.59 -11.32
C THR A 633 -27.19 11.03 -11.52
N ARG A 634 -27.89 11.58 -10.52
CA ARG A 634 -28.20 13.01 -10.48
C ARG A 634 -26.92 13.87 -10.30
N TRP A 635 -27.10 15.19 -10.30
CA TRP A 635 -26.08 16.09 -9.77
C TRP A 635 -26.15 16.09 -8.24
N ALA A 636 -25.02 15.88 -7.57
CA ALA A 636 -24.93 15.90 -6.11
C ALA A 636 -25.26 17.30 -5.55
N MET A 637 -25.97 17.36 -4.43
CA MET A 637 -26.31 18.63 -3.79
C MET A 637 -25.11 19.26 -3.07
N ASN A 638 -24.20 18.44 -2.58
CA ASN A 638 -22.93 18.88 -2.02
C ASN A 638 -21.91 19.25 -3.11
N PHE A 639 -20.98 20.16 -2.79
CA PHE A 639 -19.82 20.39 -3.65
C PHE A 639 -18.84 19.21 -3.56
N LEU A 640 -18.28 18.80 -4.69
CA LEU A 640 -17.36 17.67 -4.80
C LEU A 640 -15.95 18.19 -5.10
N ALA A 641 -15.24 18.67 -4.06
CA ALA A 641 -13.89 19.21 -4.18
C ALA A 641 -12.82 18.13 -4.46
N GLY A 642 -13.17 16.85 -4.29
CA GLY A 642 -12.23 15.72 -4.31
C GLY A 642 -11.66 15.42 -2.92
N PRO A 643 -10.53 14.68 -2.83
CA PRO A 643 -9.95 14.29 -1.54
C PRO A 643 -9.56 15.48 -0.66
N LEU A 644 -10.25 15.67 0.47
CA LEU A 644 -9.97 16.73 1.43
C LEU A 644 -8.78 16.37 2.33
N THR A 645 -7.92 17.36 2.60
CA THR A 645 -6.71 17.18 3.41
C THR A 645 -6.99 17.38 4.91
N ARG A 646 -6.18 16.76 5.79
CA ARG A 646 -6.27 16.95 7.26
C ARG A 646 -6.31 18.42 7.68
N ALA A 647 -5.63 19.31 6.95
CA ALA A 647 -5.59 20.75 7.23
C ALA A 647 -6.92 21.48 6.97
N GLN A 648 -7.82 20.92 6.15
CA GLN A 648 -9.12 21.51 5.82
C GLN A 648 -10.24 21.03 6.76
N ILE A 649 -10.03 19.94 7.51
CA ILE A 649 -11.03 19.37 8.42
C ILE A 649 -11.50 20.33 9.53
N PRO A 650 -10.66 21.20 10.15
CA PRO A 650 -11.14 22.16 11.14
C PRO A 650 -12.16 23.15 10.54
N LEU A 651 -11.86 23.68 9.35
CA LEU A 651 -12.72 24.60 8.61
C LEU A 651 -14.02 23.93 8.18
N LEU A 652 -13.96 22.64 7.82
CA LEU A 652 -15.10 21.84 7.40
C LEU A 652 -16.09 21.58 8.55
N ASN A 653 -15.58 21.22 9.73
CA ASN A 653 -16.40 21.10 10.94
C ASN A 653 -16.97 22.46 11.39
N GLN A 654 -16.22 23.55 11.22
CA GLN A 654 -16.73 24.91 11.47
C GLN A 654 -17.86 25.28 10.51
N LEU A 655 -17.73 24.99 9.20
CA LEU A 655 -18.76 25.19 8.18
C LEU A 655 -20.06 24.42 8.46
N ALA A 656 -19.94 23.18 8.95
CA ALA A 656 -21.07 22.33 9.32
C ALA A 656 -21.70 22.66 10.69
N GLY A 657 -21.11 23.60 11.46
CA GLY A 657 -21.54 23.90 12.83
C GLY A 657 -21.22 22.81 13.85
N ALA A 658 -20.33 21.87 13.50
CA ALA A 658 -19.86 20.77 14.33
C ALA A 658 -18.54 21.11 15.06
N ALA A 659 -18.43 22.34 15.57
CA ALA A 659 -17.28 22.76 16.35
C ALA A 659 -17.14 21.89 17.62
N PRO A 660 -15.92 21.49 18.02
CA PRO A 660 -15.73 20.65 19.19
C PRO A 660 -16.15 21.41 20.45
N THR A 661 -17.27 21.00 21.05
CA THR A 661 -17.68 21.48 22.37
C THR A 661 -16.59 21.09 23.35
N ALA A 662 -15.88 22.08 23.90
CA ALA A 662 -14.84 21.82 24.89
C ALA A 662 -15.44 20.98 26.03
N PRO A 663 -14.81 19.85 26.43
CA PRO A 663 -15.39 18.96 27.41
C PRO A 663 -15.60 19.74 28.71
N THR A 664 -16.87 19.89 29.11
CA THR A 664 -17.22 20.49 30.39
C THR A 664 -16.50 19.71 31.48
N ARG A 665 -15.46 20.32 32.07
CA ARG A 665 -14.84 19.80 33.27
C ARG A 665 -15.92 19.78 34.34
N ALA A 666 -16.46 18.61 34.60
CA ALA A 666 -17.26 18.34 35.79
C ALA A 666 -16.32 18.53 36.99
N ILE A 667 -16.25 19.76 37.49
CA ILE A 667 -15.56 20.07 38.73
C ILE A 667 -16.31 19.31 39.82
N LEU A 668 -15.64 18.31 40.38
CA LEU A 668 -16.11 17.65 41.59
C LEU A 668 -15.99 18.68 42.72
N GLU A 669 -17.08 19.39 43.00
CA GLU A 669 -17.18 20.33 44.11
C GLU A 669 -17.02 19.59 45.44
N GLN A 670 -15.78 19.54 45.93
CA GLN A 670 -15.53 19.36 47.36
C GLN A 670 -15.67 20.74 48.03
N PRO A 671 -16.42 20.85 49.14
CA PRO A 671 -16.76 22.15 49.72
C PRO A 671 -15.54 22.80 50.37
N SER A 672 -15.06 23.88 49.76
CA SER A 672 -14.17 24.84 50.43
C SER A 672 -14.96 25.67 51.44
N LEU A 673 -14.35 25.94 52.60
CA LEU A 673 -14.95 26.75 53.65
C LEU A 673 -15.02 28.24 53.24
N PRO A 674 -16.03 29.00 53.71
CA PRO A 674 -16.30 30.33 53.21
C PRO A 674 -15.24 31.36 53.61
N ILE A 675 -14.88 32.22 52.65
CA ILE A 675 -14.17 33.48 52.89
C ILE A 675 -15.18 34.63 52.67
N THR A 676 -15.18 35.60 53.57
CA THR A 676 -16.25 36.60 53.71
C THR A 676 -16.26 37.66 52.59
N THR A 677 -17.46 38.12 52.26
CA THR A 677 -17.79 39.15 51.25
C THR A 677 -17.38 40.58 51.62
N ILE A 678 -16.85 41.32 50.64
CA ILE A 678 -16.89 42.79 50.46
C ILE A 678 -16.92 43.01 48.92
N GLU A 679 -18.09 43.21 48.29
CA GLU A 679 -18.77 44.49 47.94
C GLU A 679 -18.28 45.16 46.63
N GLU A 680 -19.10 46.09 46.10
CA GLU A 680 -19.15 46.49 44.68
C GLU A 680 -18.21 47.64 44.24
N PRO A 681 -17.90 47.78 42.93
CA PRO A 681 -17.00 48.81 42.42
C PRO A 681 -17.70 50.14 42.04
N LEU A 682 -17.09 51.27 42.42
CA LEU A 682 -17.45 52.62 41.96
C LEU A 682 -16.16 53.44 41.63
N PRO A 683 -16.25 54.55 40.86
CA PRO A 683 -15.55 54.57 39.58
C PRO A 683 -14.36 55.56 39.48
N LEU A 684 -13.73 55.52 38.29
CA LEU A 684 -12.79 56.52 37.79
C LEU A 684 -13.35 57.95 37.84
N ASP A 685 -12.72 58.84 38.62
CA ASP A 685 -12.37 60.17 38.08
C ASP A 685 -11.23 60.90 38.84
N ARG A 686 -10.38 61.58 38.05
CA ARG A 686 -9.70 62.88 38.28
C ARG A 686 -8.51 63.13 39.25
N PHE A 687 -7.48 63.72 38.60
CA PHE A 687 -6.54 64.78 39.01
C PHE A 687 -5.27 64.46 39.85
N GLN A 688 -4.13 64.45 39.14
CA GLN A 688 -3.04 65.45 39.16
C GLN A 688 -2.89 66.40 40.39
N ALA A 689 -1.68 66.81 40.81
CA ALA A 689 -0.29 66.38 40.48
C ALA A 689 0.75 67.12 41.36
N ILE A 690 2.00 66.58 41.41
CA ILE A 690 3.28 67.29 41.74
C ILE A 690 3.44 67.75 43.22
N PRO A 691 4.67 67.85 43.80
CA PRO A 691 6.02 67.57 43.28
C PRO A 691 6.80 66.47 44.06
N ILE A 692 7.92 66.00 43.49
CA ILE A 692 9.28 66.20 44.03
C ILE A 692 10.35 65.76 43.02
N MET A 693 11.35 66.62 42.82
CA MET A 693 12.64 66.37 42.17
C MET A 693 13.75 66.65 43.22
N PRO A 694 15.02 66.27 43.00
CA PRO A 694 15.60 65.60 41.82
C PRO A 694 16.41 64.32 42.14
N LEU A 695 16.68 63.52 41.11
CA LEU A 695 18.06 63.20 40.75
C LEU A 695 18.14 62.81 39.26
N ALA A 696 19.07 63.46 38.57
CA ALA A 696 19.27 63.48 37.12
C ALA A 696 19.91 62.17 36.59
N GLU A 697 19.86 61.81 35.29
CA GLU A 697 19.15 62.40 34.14
C GLU A 697 18.93 61.32 33.06
N GLU A 698 18.10 61.62 32.06
CA GLU A 698 17.79 60.72 30.93
C GLU A 698 18.85 60.79 29.82
N SER A 699 19.01 59.70 29.05
CA SER A 699 19.13 59.79 27.59
C SER A 699 19.00 58.42 26.92
N GLU A 700 18.48 58.41 25.69
CA GLU A 700 18.03 57.21 24.99
C GLU A 700 19.12 56.49 24.20
N SER A 701 18.81 55.25 23.81
CA SER A 701 19.32 54.59 22.60
C SER A 701 20.84 54.36 22.50
N ARG A 702 21.26 53.16 22.90
CA ARG A 702 22.37 52.49 22.21
C ARG A 702 22.22 50.98 22.21
N LEU A 703 22.68 50.37 21.13
CA LEU A 703 22.80 48.92 20.98
C LEU A 703 23.71 48.40 22.08
N VAL A 704 23.19 47.54 22.97
CA VAL A 704 24.04 46.83 23.93
C VAL A 704 24.59 45.59 23.25
N GLU A 705 25.90 45.60 23.04
CA GLU A 705 26.70 44.50 22.49
C GLU A 705 26.55 43.22 23.32
N PRO A 706 26.82 42.02 22.75
CA PRO A 706 26.67 40.77 23.48
C PRO A 706 27.48 40.79 24.78
N ALA A 707 26.79 40.57 25.90
CA ALA A 707 27.40 40.53 27.22
C ALA A 707 28.58 39.55 27.25
N ALA A 708 29.74 40.02 27.69
CA ALA A 708 30.98 39.26 27.69
C ALA A 708 30.79 37.88 28.37
N PRO A 709 31.41 36.82 27.84
CA PRO A 709 31.22 35.47 28.35
C PRO A 709 31.59 35.42 29.84
N ARG A 710 30.72 34.81 30.65
CA ARG A 710 31.04 34.50 32.05
C ARG A 710 32.35 33.74 32.07
N VAL A 711 33.37 34.30 32.74
CA VAL A 711 34.65 33.64 32.94
C VAL A 711 34.39 32.36 33.74
N ALA A 712 34.48 31.22 33.08
CA ALA A 712 34.41 29.93 33.77
C ALA A 712 35.61 29.81 34.71
N GLU A 713 35.37 29.37 35.94
CA GLU A 713 36.46 29.15 36.90
C GLU A 713 37.26 27.91 36.48
N PHE A 714 38.33 28.14 35.70
CA PHE A 714 39.20 27.10 35.20
C PHE A 714 40.09 26.54 36.32
N SER A 715 39.81 25.31 36.74
CA SER A 715 40.52 24.63 37.82
C SER A 715 41.85 24.05 37.35
N ALA A 716 42.90 24.14 38.18
CA ALA A 716 44.13 23.36 37.99
C ALA A 716 43.94 21.87 38.31
N THR A 717 42.93 21.52 39.12
CA THR A 717 42.54 20.15 39.44
C THR A 717 41.43 19.71 38.49
N ARG A 718 41.73 18.75 37.60
CA ARG A 718 40.78 18.17 36.66
C ARG A 718 39.60 17.49 37.39
N PRO A 719 38.33 17.87 37.12
CA PRO A 719 37.18 17.12 37.59
C PRO A 719 37.06 15.79 36.82
N ALA A 720 36.78 14.68 37.52
CA ALA A 720 36.62 13.37 36.90
C ALA A 720 35.16 13.15 36.41
N PRO A 721 34.94 12.54 35.24
CA PRO A 721 33.60 12.14 34.80
C PRO A 721 33.02 11.02 35.69
N PRO A 722 31.68 10.87 35.73
CA PRO A 722 31.01 9.92 36.61
C PRO A 722 31.27 8.46 36.19
N ALA A 723 31.26 7.56 37.17
CA ALA A 723 31.63 6.16 36.98
C ALA A 723 30.84 5.47 35.85
N GLY A 724 31.57 4.81 34.95
CA GLY A 724 31.02 4.15 33.76
C GLY A 724 31.05 5.00 32.48
N VAL A 725 31.22 6.32 32.58
CA VAL A 725 31.48 7.18 31.42
C VAL A 725 32.98 7.17 31.10
N ARG A 726 33.35 6.94 29.84
CA ARG A 726 34.75 6.97 29.41
C ARG A 726 35.26 8.39 29.21
N GLU A 727 36.56 8.55 29.42
CA GLU A 727 37.28 9.82 29.33
C GLU A 727 38.38 9.74 28.26
N TYR A 728 38.57 10.83 27.52
CA TYR A 728 39.54 10.93 26.42
C TYR A 728 40.20 12.32 26.41
N PHE A 729 41.39 12.45 25.83
CA PHE A 729 42.01 13.76 25.54
C PHE A 729 42.21 13.90 24.03
N LEU A 730 41.78 15.03 23.47
CA LEU A 730 42.02 15.33 22.06
C LEU A 730 43.42 15.95 21.91
N PRO A 731 44.23 15.50 20.93
CA PRO A 731 45.59 15.97 20.77
C PRO A 731 45.65 17.44 20.38
N ASN A 732 46.61 18.20 20.91
CA ASN A 732 46.80 19.60 20.54
C ASN A 732 47.52 19.72 19.18
N ASN A 733 46.82 19.37 18.10
CA ASN A 733 47.36 19.16 16.76
C ASN A 733 47.38 20.41 15.86
N ARG A 734 46.75 21.53 16.28
CA ARG A 734 46.83 22.82 15.62
C ARG A 734 47.83 23.72 16.32
N THR A 735 48.78 24.28 15.59
CA THR A 735 49.61 25.37 16.11
C THR A 735 48.79 26.64 16.32
N LEU A 736 49.21 27.51 17.25
CA LEU A 736 48.68 28.87 17.41
C LEU A 736 48.57 29.61 16.07
N ALA A 737 49.57 29.46 15.20
CA ALA A 737 49.64 30.12 13.90
C ALA A 737 48.67 29.56 12.85
N GLN A 738 48.05 28.39 13.10
CA GLN A 738 46.90 27.88 12.34
C GLN A 738 45.60 28.36 13.00
N ALA A 739 45.46 28.20 14.32
CA ALA A 739 44.26 28.57 15.05
C ALA A 739 43.91 30.07 14.97
N LEU A 740 44.90 30.95 14.84
CA LEU A 740 44.70 32.40 14.59
C LEU A 740 44.16 32.70 13.19
N ARG A 741 44.55 31.94 12.15
CA ARG A 741 44.20 32.23 10.74
C ARG A 741 42.71 32.03 10.46
N ASP A 742 42.09 31.07 11.13
CA ASP A 742 40.64 30.81 11.04
C ASP A 742 39.79 31.97 11.60
N ARG A 743 40.38 32.83 12.45
CA ARG A 743 39.68 33.96 13.09
C ARG A 743 40.10 35.33 12.55
N TYR A 744 41.36 35.50 12.15
CA TYR A 744 41.91 36.76 11.65
C TYR A 744 42.64 36.54 10.30
N PRO A 745 42.11 37.06 9.18
CA PRO A 745 42.77 36.96 7.86
C PRO A 745 44.11 37.68 7.76
N GLN A 746 44.41 38.59 8.69
CA GLN A 746 45.70 39.26 8.84
C GLN A 746 46.28 38.90 10.22
N TYR A 747 47.55 38.53 10.26
CA TYR A 747 48.16 37.93 11.45
C TYR A 747 48.56 39.00 12.50
N PRO A 748 47.99 39.00 13.71
CA PRO A 748 48.41 39.92 14.77
C PRO A 748 49.82 39.56 15.27
N ALA A 749 50.78 40.46 15.09
CA ALA A 749 52.21 40.21 15.31
C ALA A 749 52.60 39.92 16.78
N GLU A 750 51.75 40.27 17.74
CA GLU A 750 52.03 40.21 19.19
C GLU A 750 51.11 39.23 19.95
N ALA A 751 50.49 38.27 19.25
CA ALA A 751 49.60 37.29 19.86
C ALA A 751 50.36 36.27 20.74
N MET A 752 50.22 36.40 22.06
CA MET A 752 50.86 35.50 23.05
C MET A 752 49.85 34.55 23.69
N ILE A 753 50.23 33.28 23.84
CA ILE A 753 49.48 32.30 24.65
C ILE A 753 49.60 32.70 26.11
N ARG A 754 48.48 32.98 26.76
CA ARG A 754 48.40 33.28 28.19
C ARG A 754 48.29 32.00 29.01
N GLU A 755 47.44 31.07 28.57
CA GLU A 755 47.21 29.77 29.21
C GLU A 755 46.56 28.80 28.20
N THR A 756 46.70 27.50 28.46
CA THR A 756 45.98 26.44 27.71
C THR A 756 44.89 25.87 28.61
N ILE A 757 43.68 25.76 28.08
CA ILE A 757 42.53 25.22 28.81
C ILE A 757 41.97 24.00 28.09
N TYR A 758 41.28 23.14 28.84
CA TYR A 758 40.50 22.02 28.33
C TYR A 758 39.02 22.21 28.66
N ARG A 759 38.16 22.01 27.65
CA ARG A 759 36.70 21.95 27.81
C ARG A 759 36.18 20.53 27.55
N PRO A 760 35.13 20.08 28.27
CA PRO A 760 34.50 18.80 27.98
C PRO A 760 33.66 18.91 26.70
N VAL A 761 33.78 17.91 25.83
CA VAL A 761 32.95 17.73 24.62
C VAL A 761 32.49 16.27 24.56
N ILE A 762 31.34 15.97 23.95
CA ILE A 762 30.98 14.57 23.69
C ILE A 762 31.73 14.13 22.44
N LEU A 763 32.49 13.04 22.55
CA LEU A 763 33.06 12.33 21.41
C LEU A 763 32.28 11.03 21.22
N GLY A 764 31.76 10.80 20.01
CA GLY A 764 31.11 9.56 19.62
C GLY A 764 31.61 9.09 18.26
N GLN A 765 31.98 7.81 18.13
CA GLN A 765 32.40 7.21 16.86
C GLN A 765 31.91 5.76 16.75
N ALA A 766 31.35 5.41 15.59
CA ALA A 766 30.88 4.07 15.28
C ALA A 766 31.15 3.68 13.82
N SER A 767 31.51 2.42 13.60
CA SER A 767 31.58 1.76 12.28
C SER A 767 30.22 1.12 11.96
N VAL A 768 29.84 1.17 10.68
CA VAL A 768 28.63 0.54 10.14
C VAL A 768 29.03 -0.33 8.96
N ARG A 769 28.88 -1.65 9.10
CA ARG A 769 29.25 -2.61 8.05
C ARG A 769 28.04 -3.16 7.31
N TYR A 770 28.16 -3.25 5.99
CA TYR A 770 27.14 -3.73 5.07
C TYR A 770 27.65 -4.99 4.36
N LEU A 771 27.41 -6.16 4.96
CA LEU A 771 27.83 -7.45 4.42
C LEU A 771 26.64 -8.22 3.84
N ASN A 772 26.50 -8.26 2.52
CA ASN A 772 25.43 -9.00 1.83
C ASN A 772 25.97 -9.81 0.64
N ARG A 773 26.19 -11.12 0.88
CA ARG A 773 26.67 -12.09 -0.11
C ARG A 773 25.76 -12.27 -1.34
N LYS A 774 24.47 -11.92 -1.27
CA LYS A 774 23.56 -11.99 -2.44
C LYS A 774 23.76 -10.81 -3.40
N LEU A 775 24.19 -9.66 -2.87
CA LEU A 775 24.45 -8.41 -3.61
C LEU A 775 25.94 -8.17 -3.85
N ASN A 776 26.80 -9.13 -3.49
CA ASN A 776 28.27 -8.99 -3.47
C ASN A 776 28.77 -7.70 -2.76
N LEU A 777 28.05 -7.26 -1.72
CA LEU A 777 28.36 -6.06 -0.96
C LEU A 777 29.17 -6.41 0.29
N ASP A 778 30.33 -5.79 0.46
CA ASP A 778 31.07 -5.72 1.72
C ASP A 778 31.67 -4.30 1.82
N TYR A 779 30.92 -3.40 2.48
CA TYR A 779 31.23 -1.98 2.59
C TYR A 779 31.21 -1.55 4.06
N GLU A 780 32.05 -0.57 4.43
CA GLU A 780 32.17 -0.09 5.81
C GLU A 780 32.17 1.45 5.83
N LEU A 781 31.39 2.02 6.76
CA LEU A 781 31.16 3.45 6.91
C LEU A 781 31.38 3.85 8.37
N HIS A 782 32.36 4.70 8.64
CA HIS A 782 32.54 5.30 9.97
C HIS A 782 31.74 6.59 10.07
N LYS A 783 31.09 6.83 11.21
CA LYS A 783 30.50 8.12 11.58
C LYS A 783 31.10 8.58 12.90
N ALA A 784 31.63 9.79 12.91
CA ALA A 784 32.14 10.46 14.10
C ALA A 784 31.39 11.77 14.35
N VAL A 785 31.23 12.13 15.63
CA VAL A 785 30.60 13.38 16.10
C VAL A 785 31.40 13.98 17.25
N LEU A 786 31.47 15.31 17.28
CA LEU A 786 32.11 16.08 18.35
C LEU A 786 31.17 17.21 18.79
N VAL A 787 30.59 17.08 19.98
CA VAL A 787 29.53 17.98 20.50
C VAL A 787 30.09 18.85 21.63
N PRO A 788 30.45 20.12 21.39
CA PRO A 788 31.12 20.95 22.40
C PRO A 788 30.19 21.54 23.46
N GLN A 789 28.90 21.72 23.14
CA GLN A 789 27.89 22.26 24.05
C GLN A 789 26.56 21.52 23.85
N PRO A 790 26.43 20.27 24.34
CA PRO A 790 25.15 19.55 24.36
C PRO A 790 24.15 20.22 25.31
N ASP A 791 22.84 20.07 25.06
CA ASP A 791 21.82 20.58 25.98
C ASP A 791 21.93 19.89 27.35
N ARG A 792 21.77 20.67 28.42
CA ARG A 792 21.78 20.20 29.83
C ARG A 792 20.71 19.13 30.09
N ARG A 793 19.66 19.05 29.27
CA ARG A 793 18.60 18.02 29.34
C ARG A 793 18.95 16.71 28.60
N GLY A 794 20.10 16.63 27.93
CA GLY A 794 20.52 15.45 27.19
C GLY A 794 19.91 15.32 25.79
N ALA A 795 19.58 16.43 25.13
CA ALA A 795 19.15 16.46 23.74
C ALA A 795 20.30 16.92 22.82
N VAL A 796 20.55 16.19 21.73
CA VAL A 796 21.59 16.51 20.74
C VAL A 796 21.05 16.28 19.33
N ARG A 797 21.34 17.22 18.40
CA ARG A 797 21.08 17.08 16.97
C ARG A 797 22.36 16.63 16.26
N TRP A 798 22.61 15.32 16.26
CA TRP A 798 23.88 14.72 15.84
C TRP A 798 24.33 15.12 14.43
N GLU A 799 23.40 15.42 13.52
CA GLU A 799 23.68 15.91 12.16
C GLU A 799 24.47 17.24 12.14
N GLN A 800 24.33 18.06 13.18
CA GLN A 800 24.97 19.37 13.29
C GLN A 800 26.42 19.29 13.81
N PHE A 801 26.86 18.11 14.25
CA PHE A 801 28.13 17.89 14.94
C PHE A 801 28.98 16.78 14.29
N ILE A 802 28.67 16.40 13.04
CA ILE A 802 29.43 15.41 12.27
C ILE A 802 30.87 15.91 12.08
N THR A 803 31.84 15.02 12.26
CA THR A 803 33.26 15.31 12.11
C THR A 803 34.00 14.18 11.39
N ALA A 804 35.26 14.41 11.01
CA ALA A 804 36.06 13.39 10.34
C ALA A 804 36.38 12.22 11.31
N PRO A 805 36.30 10.94 10.86
CA PRO A 805 36.67 9.79 11.68
C PRO A 805 38.10 9.87 12.21
N MET A 806 38.25 9.65 13.51
CA MET A 806 39.51 9.70 14.24
C MET A 806 40.15 8.32 14.34
N ASP A 807 41.48 8.24 14.26
CA ASP A 807 42.21 7.09 14.78
C ASP A 807 42.30 7.21 16.31
N ILE A 808 41.57 6.33 16.99
CA ILE A 808 41.42 6.29 18.45
C ILE A 808 42.78 6.05 19.15
N ARG A 809 43.77 5.50 18.45
CA ARG A 809 45.14 5.28 18.95
C ARG A 809 45.97 6.57 19.03
N ASN A 810 45.51 7.65 18.38
CA ASN A 810 46.15 8.96 18.36
C ASN A 810 45.50 9.96 19.32
N LEU A 811 44.67 9.49 20.26
CA LEU A 811 44.16 10.28 21.38
C LEU A 811 45.22 10.34 22.49
N ASP A 812 45.35 11.50 23.15
CA ASP A 812 46.36 11.70 24.18
C ASP A 812 46.02 10.88 25.45
N ALA A 813 47.03 10.22 26.02
CA ALA A 813 46.87 9.41 27.25
C ALA A 813 46.83 10.26 28.53
N ALA A 814 47.24 11.53 28.46
CA ALA A 814 47.28 12.48 29.57
C ALA A 814 47.14 13.92 29.03
N PRO A 815 46.61 14.86 29.83
CA PRO A 815 46.51 16.27 29.42
C PRO A 815 47.87 16.96 29.35
N LEU A 816 47.94 18.04 28.58
CA LEU A 816 49.12 18.91 28.51
C LEU A 816 49.54 19.44 29.90
N PRO A 817 50.86 19.54 30.18
CA PRO A 817 51.38 20.15 31.40
C PRO A 817 50.86 21.59 31.61
N GLN A 818 50.54 21.93 32.86
CA GLN A 818 50.05 23.24 33.29
C GLN A 818 48.69 23.69 32.69
N ALA A 819 48.01 22.83 31.93
CA ALA A 819 46.66 23.14 31.44
C ALA A 819 45.62 23.18 32.57
N ARG A 820 44.57 23.98 32.39
CA ARG A 820 43.42 24.09 33.32
C ARG A 820 42.14 23.52 32.72
N PHE A 821 41.18 23.15 33.56
CA PHE A 821 39.96 22.44 33.17
C PHE A 821 38.70 23.24 33.49
N ALA A 822 37.76 23.28 32.55
CA ALA A 822 36.39 23.71 32.83
C ALA A 822 35.67 22.70 33.73
N ALA A 823 34.65 23.16 34.47
CA ALA A 823 33.81 22.29 35.29
C ALA A 823 32.95 21.33 34.45
N LEU A 824 32.66 20.14 34.99
CA LEU A 824 31.73 19.18 34.39
C LEU A 824 30.30 19.50 34.81
N GLU A 825 29.62 20.35 34.04
CA GLU A 825 28.16 20.52 34.16
C GLU A 825 27.39 19.34 33.53
N ALA A 826 26.08 19.24 33.81
CA ALA A 826 25.20 18.34 33.07
C ALA A 826 25.19 18.73 31.58
N PRO A 827 25.19 17.77 30.64
CA PRO A 827 25.04 16.33 30.84
C PRO A 827 26.31 15.58 31.24
N PHE A 828 27.50 16.17 31.14
CA PHE A 828 28.79 15.48 31.31
C PHE A 828 29.00 14.87 32.70
N SER A 829 28.43 15.47 33.76
CA SER A 829 28.48 14.95 35.13
C SER A 829 27.37 13.94 35.49
N ASP A 830 26.45 13.63 34.58
CA ASP A 830 25.37 12.65 34.81
C ASP A 830 25.56 11.38 33.96
N ALA A 831 25.92 10.27 34.63
CA ALA A 831 26.10 8.98 33.96
C ALA A 831 24.82 8.41 33.34
N ARG A 832 23.63 8.73 33.87
CA ARG A 832 22.34 8.28 33.31
C ARG A 832 22.05 9.03 32.01
N ILE A 833 22.30 10.35 31.96
CA ILE A 833 22.12 11.15 30.74
C ILE A 833 23.16 10.75 29.69
N MET A 834 24.44 10.57 30.06
CA MET A 834 25.48 10.09 29.13
C MET A 834 25.18 8.69 28.57
N ASN A 835 24.65 7.76 29.38
CA ASN A 835 24.19 6.44 28.90
C ASN A 835 22.92 6.53 28.01
N GLY A 836 22.10 7.56 28.17
CA GLY A 836 20.99 7.87 27.27
C GLY A 836 21.52 8.35 25.91
N LEU A 837 22.39 9.35 25.93
CA LEU A 837 23.04 9.93 24.75
C LEU A 837 23.84 8.89 23.94
N GLN A 838 24.50 7.93 24.59
CA GLN A 838 25.18 6.83 23.88
C GLN A 838 24.22 5.94 23.08
N LYS A 839 23.01 5.70 23.60
CA LYS A 839 21.98 4.91 22.91
C LYS A 839 21.33 5.72 21.80
N ASP A 840 21.05 7.00 22.04
CA ASP A 840 20.48 7.91 21.04
C ASP A 840 21.44 8.12 19.86
N PHE A 841 22.75 8.26 20.12
CA PHE A 841 23.79 8.27 19.08
C PHE A 841 23.77 6.98 18.23
N LEU A 842 23.65 5.81 18.85
CA LEU A 842 23.58 4.54 18.11
C LEU A 842 22.27 4.37 17.32
N ASP A 843 21.13 4.80 17.88
CA ASP A 843 19.85 4.82 17.16
C ASP A 843 19.88 5.86 16.01
N TRP A 844 20.58 6.98 16.17
CA TRP A 844 20.82 7.97 15.11
C TRP A 844 21.72 7.41 14.00
N VAL A 845 22.85 6.77 14.34
CA VAL A 845 23.71 6.08 13.37
C VAL A 845 22.91 5.01 12.63
N TYR A 846 22.06 4.24 13.32
CA TYR A 846 21.18 3.24 12.70
C TYR A 846 20.17 3.85 11.71
N ARG A 847 19.50 4.95 12.07
CA ARG A 847 18.49 5.60 11.22
C ARG A 847 19.08 6.32 10.00
N THR A 848 20.22 6.98 10.17
CA THR A 848 20.79 7.89 9.15
C THR A 848 21.88 7.27 8.28
N SER A 849 22.22 5.99 8.49
CA SER A 849 23.20 5.28 7.67
C SER A 849 22.46 4.35 6.71
N GLN A 850 22.18 4.84 5.51
CA GLN A 850 21.69 4.03 4.40
C GLN A 850 22.67 4.20 3.24
N VAL A 851 23.00 3.11 2.56
CA VAL A 851 23.85 3.14 1.36
C VAL A 851 23.03 2.85 0.12
N ILE A 852 23.32 3.56 -0.97
CA ILE A 852 22.74 3.30 -2.28
C ILE A 852 23.55 2.20 -2.95
N VAL A 853 22.89 1.11 -3.31
CA VAL A 853 23.44 0.01 -4.11
C VAL A 853 22.92 0.15 -5.52
N ARG A 854 23.84 0.06 -6.50
CA ARG A 854 23.52 0.06 -7.93
C ARG A 854 23.33 -1.37 -8.39
N ALA A 855 22.30 -1.61 -9.20
CA ALA A 855 21.92 -2.94 -9.62
C ALA A 855 21.49 -2.98 -11.09
N HIS A 856 21.65 -4.17 -11.69
CA HIS A 856 21.18 -4.47 -13.03
C HIS A 856 20.71 -5.93 -13.07
N GLU A 857 19.45 -6.17 -12.72
CA GLU A 857 18.91 -7.52 -12.44
C GLU A 857 19.10 -8.48 -13.62
N GLY A 858 18.93 -7.99 -14.85
CA GLY A 858 19.11 -8.77 -16.09
C GLY A 858 20.51 -9.37 -16.27
N PHE A 859 21.53 -8.81 -15.62
CA PHE A 859 22.91 -9.33 -15.61
C PHE A 859 23.38 -9.80 -14.23
N LYS A 860 22.57 -9.56 -13.18
CA LYS A 860 22.92 -9.81 -11.77
C LYS A 860 24.20 -9.09 -11.34
N LEU A 861 24.47 -7.93 -11.96
CA LEU A 861 25.54 -7.03 -11.56
C LEU A 861 25.03 -6.12 -10.44
N TYR A 862 25.85 -5.98 -9.41
CA TYR A 862 25.61 -5.14 -8.24
C TYR A 862 26.89 -4.40 -7.89
N ALA A 863 26.78 -3.17 -7.39
CA ALA A 863 27.91 -2.40 -6.90
C ALA A 863 27.51 -1.50 -5.73
N GLY A 864 28.41 -1.32 -4.76
CA GLY A 864 28.18 -0.45 -3.61
C GLY A 864 28.39 1.03 -3.93
N PRO A 865 28.26 1.90 -2.92
CA PRO A 865 28.40 3.35 -3.07
C PRO A 865 29.81 3.78 -3.54
N GLU A 866 30.82 2.94 -3.33
CA GLU A 866 32.21 3.15 -3.77
C GLU A 866 32.40 3.15 -5.30
N VAL A 867 31.47 2.56 -6.06
CA VAL A 867 31.55 2.52 -7.53
C VAL A 867 30.72 3.66 -8.13
N SER A 868 31.39 4.53 -8.88
CA SER A 868 30.71 5.64 -9.57
C SER A 868 29.72 5.14 -10.63
N GLN A 869 28.67 5.94 -10.90
CA GLN A 869 27.68 5.61 -11.93
C GLN A 869 28.32 5.38 -13.31
N ALA A 870 29.42 6.06 -13.63
CA ALA A 870 30.17 5.87 -14.87
C ALA A 870 30.86 4.49 -14.94
N GLN A 871 31.52 4.07 -13.86
CA GLN A 871 32.16 2.74 -13.77
C GLN A 871 31.11 1.62 -13.80
N PHE A 872 29.99 1.77 -13.08
CA PHE A 872 28.91 0.77 -13.12
C PHE A 872 28.29 0.66 -14.52
N ARG A 873 28.07 1.78 -15.22
CA ARG A 873 27.63 1.78 -16.63
C ARG A 873 28.63 1.08 -17.56
N GLN A 874 29.94 1.24 -17.35
CA GLN A 874 30.96 0.51 -18.12
C GLN A 874 30.87 -1.02 -17.87
N MET A 875 30.71 -1.46 -16.62
CA MET A 875 30.54 -2.89 -16.28
C MET A 875 29.29 -3.49 -16.93
N VAL A 876 28.15 -2.77 -16.88
CA VAL A 876 26.89 -3.17 -17.53
C VAL A 876 27.04 -3.21 -19.06
N THR A 877 27.74 -2.23 -19.65
CA THR A 877 27.96 -2.13 -21.09
C THR A 877 28.81 -3.30 -21.62
N GLU A 878 29.90 -3.66 -20.93
CA GLU A 878 30.75 -4.76 -21.40
C GLU A 878 30.06 -6.12 -21.23
N ALA A 879 29.33 -6.34 -20.12
CA ALA A 879 28.51 -7.55 -19.95
C ALA A 879 27.39 -7.67 -21.00
N ALA A 880 26.74 -6.55 -21.36
CA ALA A 880 25.77 -6.51 -22.45
C ALA A 880 26.41 -6.84 -23.80
N ARG A 881 27.62 -6.33 -24.05
CA ARG A 881 28.39 -6.57 -25.28
C ARG A 881 28.78 -8.04 -25.41
N GLU A 882 29.37 -8.65 -24.38
CA GLU A 882 29.74 -10.07 -24.39
C GLU A 882 28.52 -10.96 -24.66
N GLY A 883 27.41 -10.71 -23.97
CA GLY A 883 26.17 -11.46 -24.14
C GLY A 883 25.53 -11.29 -25.53
N ARG A 884 25.48 -10.05 -26.04
CA ARG A 884 25.02 -9.75 -27.40
C ARG A 884 25.88 -10.44 -28.45
N ASP A 885 27.20 -10.28 -28.36
CA ASP A 885 28.12 -10.79 -29.38
C ASP A 885 28.12 -12.33 -29.39
N ALA A 886 27.93 -12.99 -28.24
CA ALA A 886 27.69 -14.43 -28.18
C ALA A 886 26.37 -14.87 -28.86
N GLU A 887 25.27 -14.12 -28.68
CA GLU A 887 23.97 -14.45 -29.30
C GLU A 887 23.93 -14.13 -30.81
N LEU A 888 24.54 -13.03 -31.24
CA LEU A 888 24.71 -12.68 -32.66
C LEU A 888 25.50 -13.79 -33.38
N ASN A 889 26.64 -14.21 -32.84
CA ASN A 889 27.44 -15.30 -33.41
C ASN A 889 26.65 -16.62 -33.48
N LYS A 890 25.95 -16.99 -32.41
CA LYS A 890 25.09 -18.19 -32.37
C LYS A 890 23.96 -18.14 -33.40
N THR A 891 23.39 -16.97 -33.65
CA THR A 891 22.29 -16.75 -34.61
C THR A 891 22.81 -16.75 -36.04
N ALA A 892 23.91 -16.03 -36.34
CA ALA A 892 24.55 -16.02 -37.64
C ALA A 892 24.92 -17.45 -38.11
N LEU A 893 25.59 -18.23 -37.24
CA LEU A 893 25.94 -19.64 -37.49
C LEU A 893 24.72 -20.55 -37.71
N ALA A 894 23.53 -20.18 -37.20
CA ALA A 894 22.30 -20.92 -37.43
C ALA A 894 21.67 -20.61 -38.80
N TYR A 895 21.80 -19.39 -39.31
CA TYR A 895 21.33 -18.99 -40.64
C TYR A 895 22.30 -19.38 -41.75
N GLU A 896 23.61 -19.25 -41.54
CA GLU A 896 24.66 -19.70 -42.47
C GLU A 896 24.46 -21.17 -42.88
N ARG A 897 24.28 -22.06 -41.89
CA ARG A 897 23.99 -23.49 -42.12
C ARG A 897 22.69 -23.75 -42.89
N ARG A 898 21.72 -22.84 -42.89
CA ARG A 898 20.50 -22.95 -43.73
C ARG A 898 20.77 -22.46 -45.14
N LEU A 899 21.50 -21.35 -45.29
CA LEU A 899 21.91 -20.77 -46.57
C LEU A 899 22.78 -21.75 -47.36
N ASP A 900 23.72 -22.43 -46.71
CA ASP A 900 24.58 -23.43 -47.36
C ASP A 900 23.78 -24.63 -47.90
N VAL A 901 22.74 -25.08 -47.19
CA VAL A 901 21.83 -26.13 -47.69
C VAL A 901 21.04 -25.68 -48.93
N LEU A 902 20.77 -24.39 -49.10
CA LEU A 902 20.16 -23.83 -50.33
C LEU A 902 21.21 -23.63 -51.44
N ARG A 903 22.42 -23.15 -51.11
CA ARG A 903 23.54 -23.02 -52.03
C ARG A 903 23.93 -24.39 -52.61
N ASP A 904 23.92 -25.45 -51.81
CA ASP A 904 24.19 -26.84 -52.22
C ASP A 904 22.99 -27.55 -52.88
N ARG A 905 21.80 -26.91 -52.92
CA ARG A 905 20.75 -27.26 -53.89
C ARG A 905 21.08 -26.61 -55.23
N ILE A 906 21.26 -25.29 -55.28
CA ILE A 906 21.59 -24.56 -56.51
C ILE A 906 22.79 -25.19 -57.25
N LYS A 907 23.88 -25.57 -56.54
CA LYS A 907 25.04 -26.27 -57.14
C LYS A 907 24.76 -27.64 -57.76
N ARG A 908 23.61 -28.28 -57.48
CA ARG A 908 23.15 -29.54 -58.08
C ARG A 908 22.21 -29.27 -59.24
N GLU A 909 21.21 -28.43 -59.04
CA GLU A 909 20.28 -27.96 -60.10
C GLU A 909 21.07 -27.29 -61.26
N GLU A 910 22.17 -26.57 -60.97
CA GLU A 910 23.06 -25.98 -61.99
C GLU A 910 23.92 -27.00 -62.75
N ARG A 911 24.06 -28.24 -62.24
CA ARG A 911 24.67 -29.37 -62.96
C ARG A 911 23.63 -30.11 -63.78
N GLU A 912 22.48 -30.41 -63.18
CA GLU A 912 21.33 -31.03 -63.83
C GLU A 912 20.90 -30.17 -65.04
N LEU A 913 20.70 -28.85 -64.88
CA LEU A 913 20.46 -27.90 -65.98
C LEU A 913 21.56 -27.85 -67.06
N LYS A 914 22.80 -28.27 -66.76
CA LYS A 914 23.88 -28.37 -67.76
C LYS A 914 23.77 -29.68 -68.56
N GLU A 915 23.38 -30.75 -67.89
CA GLU A 915 23.10 -32.07 -68.48
C GLU A 915 21.83 -31.99 -69.34
N ASP A 916 20.72 -31.45 -68.81
CA ASP A 916 19.47 -31.19 -69.52
C ASP A 916 19.67 -30.38 -70.81
N ARG A 917 20.49 -29.31 -70.76
CA ARG A 917 20.82 -28.50 -71.95
C ARG A 917 21.62 -29.28 -72.98
N THR A 918 22.47 -30.20 -72.54
CA THR A 918 23.28 -31.03 -73.43
C THR A 918 22.39 -32.05 -74.12
N GLU A 919 21.52 -32.73 -73.38
CA GLU A 919 20.52 -33.63 -73.95
C GLU A 919 19.54 -32.90 -74.89
N LEU A 920 19.01 -31.74 -74.50
CA LEU A 920 18.15 -30.92 -75.39
C LEU A 920 18.88 -30.54 -76.68
N SER A 921 20.19 -30.29 -76.65
CA SER A 921 20.97 -30.02 -77.85
C SER A 921 21.09 -31.24 -78.77
N GLN A 922 21.27 -32.43 -78.19
CA GLN A 922 21.33 -33.70 -78.92
C GLN A 922 19.96 -34.07 -79.51
N ARG A 923 18.89 -34.08 -78.71
CA ARG A 923 17.51 -34.34 -79.17
C ARG A 923 17.08 -33.36 -80.28
N ARG A 924 17.50 -32.09 -80.20
CA ARG A 924 17.24 -31.08 -81.25
C ARG A 924 18.01 -31.36 -82.54
N LEU A 925 19.24 -31.86 -82.46
CA LEU A 925 20.00 -32.32 -83.64
C LEU A 925 19.35 -33.55 -84.28
N GLU A 926 18.82 -34.48 -83.49
CA GLU A 926 18.08 -35.65 -84.01
C GLU A 926 16.74 -35.29 -84.66
N GLU A 927 16.01 -34.31 -84.12
CA GLU A 927 14.80 -33.76 -84.72
C GLU A 927 15.13 -33.15 -86.10
N MET A 928 16.17 -32.30 -86.17
CA MET A 928 16.62 -31.68 -87.42
C MET A 928 17.18 -32.70 -88.43
N GLY A 929 17.92 -33.72 -88.00
CA GLY A 929 18.41 -34.80 -88.86
C GLY A 929 17.28 -35.59 -89.53
N THR A 930 16.15 -35.75 -88.85
CA THR A 930 14.97 -36.43 -89.40
C THR A 930 14.30 -35.62 -90.54
N HIS A 931 14.57 -34.32 -90.67
CA HIS A 931 14.13 -33.52 -91.82
C HIS A 931 15.02 -33.70 -93.07
N ALA A 932 16.28 -34.16 -92.91
CA ALA A 932 17.16 -34.44 -94.05
C ALA A 932 16.76 -35.74 -94.80
N GLU A 933 16.45 -36.82 -94.07
CA GLU A 933 16.00 -38.09 -94.68
C GLU A 933 14.73 -37.92 -95.52
N ASN A 934 13.79 -37.11 -95.05
CA ASN A 934 12.50 -36.90 -95.73
C ASN A 934 12.59 -36.09 -97.04
N LEU A 935 13.73 -35.43 -97.33
CA LEU A 935 13.95 -34.71 -98.60
C LEU A 935 14.71 -35.54 -99.65
N LEU A 936 15.37 -36.64 -99.26
CA LEU A 936 16.14 -37.50 -100.17
C LEU A 936 15.39 -38.79 -100.61
N GLY A 937 14.20 -39.06 -100.05
CA GLY A 937 13.48 -40.32 -100.24
C GLY A 937 12.58 -40.45 -101.49
N ILE A 938 12.40 -39.39 -102.30
CA ILE A 938 11.30 -39.29 -103.28
C ILE A 938 11.46 -40.22 -104.51
N PHE A 939 12.65 -40.76 -104.79
CA PHE A 939 12.93 -41.55 -106.00
C PHE A 939 12.94 -43.10 -105.84
N SER A 940 12.48 -43.66 -104.71
CA SER A 940 12.48 -45.13 -104.49
C SER A 940 11.09 -45.77 -104.44
N LYS A 941 10.77 -46.63 -105.43
CA LYS A 941 9.50 -47.40 -105.49
C LYS A 941 9.51 -48.64 -104.57
N ARG A 942 9.57 -48.47 -103.24
CA ARG A 942 9.06 -49.47 -102.25
C ARG A 942 9.13 -48.98 -100.79
N SER A 943 8.00 -48.56 -100.23
CA SER A 943 7.49 -48.99 -98.89
C SER A 943 6.29 -48.15 -98.46
N ARG A 944 5.14 -48.80 -98.17
CA ARG A 944 3.99 -48.17 -97.49
C ARG A 944 3.98 -48.57 -96.02
N ARG A 945 4.68 -47.84 -95.13
CA ARG A 945 4.47 -47.78 -93.66
C ARG A 945 5.57 -46.95 -92.97
N ARG A 946 5.25 -45.74 -92.49
CA ARG A 946 5.84 -45.00 -91.32
C ARG A 946 5.34 -43.54 -91.36
N LEU A 947 4.35 -43.21 -90.52
CA LEU A 947 3.83 -41.83 -90.37
C LEU A 947 3.62 -41.43 -88.89
N SER A 948 4.18 -42.20 -87.95
CA SER A 948 3.98 -42.02 -86.49
C SER A 948 5.23 -41.53 -85.73
N THR A 949 6.42 -41.56 -86.33
CA THR A 949 7.69 -41.30 -85.66
C THR A 949 8.02 -39.81 -85.43
N SER A 950 7.49 -38.89 -86.25
CA SER A 950 7.77 -37.46 -86.14
C SER A 950 7.13 -36.82 -84.90
N LEU A 951 5.87 -37.14 -84.61
CA LEU A 951 5.16 -36.64 -83.44
C LEU A 951 5.77 -37.15 -82.12
N ALA A 952 6.25 -38.40 -82.09
CA ALA A 952 6.93 -38.97 -80.94
C ALA A 952 8.27 -38.25 -80.65
N LYS A 953 9.10 -38.02 -81.67
CA LYS A 953 10.36 -37.25 -81.51
C LYS A 953 10.10 -35.82 -81.03
N ARG A 954 9.15 -35.11 -81.65
CA ARG A 954 8.80 -33.73 -81.24
C ARG A 954 8.31 -33.66 -79.79
N ARG A 955 7.54 -34.65 -79.32
CA ARG A 955 7.16 -34.76 -77.90
C ARG A 955 8.37 -34.94 -76.98
N MET A 956 9.39 -35.70 -77.39
CA MET A 956 10.63 -35.87 -76.61
C MET A 956 11.52 -34.63 -76.63
N THR A 957 11.51 -33.81 -77.69
CA THR A 957 12.16 -32.48 -77.65
C THR A 957 11.40 -31.51 -76.73
N GLU A 958 10.07 -31.43 -76.82
CA GLU A 958 9.29 -30.54 -75.93
C GLU A 958 9.39 -30.98 -74.46
N GLN A 959 9.49 -32.28 -74.17
CA GLN A 959 9.80 -32.78 -72.82
C GLN A 959 11.17 -32.28 -72.33
N ALA A 960 12.23 -32.41 -73.15
CA ALA A 960 13.56 -31.88 -72.80
C ALA A 960 13.60 -30.34 -72.69
N ARG A 961 12.68 -29.62 -73.33
CA ARG A 961 12.48 -28.17 -73.12
C ARG A 961 11.78 -27.86 -71.81
N ALA A 962 10.84 -28.71 -71.39
CA ALA A 962 10.17 -28.61 -70.10
C ALA A 962 11.16 -28.89 -68.95
N GLU A 963 11.97 -29.95 -69.06
CA GLU A 963 13.05 -30.31 -68.11
C GLU A 963 14.05 -29.13 -67.98
N VAL A 964 14.58 -28.60 -69.09
CA VAL A 964 15.44 -27.37 -69.12
C VAL A 964 14.74 -26.10 -68.59
N LYS A 965 13.40 -26.07 -68.47
CA LYS A 965 12.65 -24.96 -67.87
C LYS A 965 12.46 -25.19 -66.36
N GLU A 966 12.09 -26.38 -65.95
CA GLU A 966 11.90 -26.78 -64.56
C GLU A 966 13.18 -26.54 -63.75
N SER A 967 14.33 -27.01 -64.22
CA SER A 967 15.63 -26.78 -63.57
C SER A 967 16.03 -25.29 -63.49
N LYS A 968 15.54 -24.42 -64.39
CA LYS A 968 15.74 -22.95 -64.28
C LYS A 968 14.80 -22.32 -63.26
N ASP A 969 13.52 -22.70 -63.29
CA ASP A 969 12.50 -22.15 -62.41
C ASP A 969 12.83 -22.56 -60.95
N ALA A 970 13.30 -23.79 -60.72
CA ALA A 970 13.82 -24.27 -59.43
C ALA A 970 15.02 -23.46 -58.92
N ILE A 971 16.03 -23.18 -59.78
CA ILE A 971 17.16 -22.30 -59.42
C ILE A 971 16.68 -20.88 -59.06
N ALA A 972 15.70 -20.34 -59.78
CA ALA A 972 15.12 -19.03 -59.48
C ALA A 972 14.43 -19.02 -58.10
N ASP A 973 13.64 -20.04 -57.79
CA ASP A 973 12.97 -20.16 -56.50
C ASP A 973 13.95 -20.42 -55.33
N TYR A 974 15.03 -21.19 -55.52
CA TYR A 974 16.06 -21.31 -54.49
C TYR A 974 16.83 -20.00 -54.27
N ARG A 975 17.11 -19.23 -55.33
CA ARG A 975 17.73 -17.90 -55.19
C ARG A 975 16.80 -16.92 -54.46
N LYS A 976 15.49 -16.99 -54.73
CA LYS A 976 14.45 -16.23 -53.99
C LYS A 976 14.36 -16.65 -52.51
N GLN A 977 14.45 -17.94 -52.21
CA GLN A 977 14.51 -18.47 -50.84
C GLN A 977 15.77 -17.98 -50.10
N ILE A 978 16.94 -17.94 -50.76
CA ILE A 978 18.17 -17.37 -50.19
C ILE A 978 17.96 -15.90 -49.85
N ALA A 979 17.50 -15.08 -50.80
CA ALA A 979 17.31 -13.64 -50.57
C ALA A 979 16.33 -13.34 -49.42
N ALA A 980 15.23 -14.10 -49.32
CA ALA A 980 14.27 -13.97 -48.22
C ALA A 980 14.90 -14.37 -46.86
N LEU A 981 15.72 -15.42 -46.85
CA LEU A 981 16.37 -15.93 -45.63
C LEU A 981 17.55 -15.06 -45.17
N GLU A 982 18.22 -14.36 -46.08
CA GLU A 982 19.24 -13.35 -45.76
C GLU A 982 18.58 -12.08 -45.18
N LEU A 983 17.43 -11.64 -45.72
CA LEU A 983 16.63 -10.56 -45.14
C LEU A 983 16.07 -10.92 -43.74
N GLU A 984 15.60 -12.16 -43.55
CA GLU A 984 15.16 -12.68 -42.24
C GLU A 984 16.31 -12.68 -41.21
N ARG A 985 17.50 -13.15 -41.63
CA ARG A 985 18.73 -13.13 -40.80
C ARG A 985 19.05 -11.70 -40.36
N ASP A 986 19.12 -10.76 -41.28
CA ASP A 986 19.61 -9.40 -40.98
C ASP A 986 18.62 -8.63 -40.10
N SER A 987 17.31 -8.82 -40.32
CA SER A 987 16.27 -8.28 -39.43
C SER A 987 16.38 -8.84 -38.00
N LEU A 988 16.66 -10.14 -37.84
CA LEU A 988 16.82 -10.76 -36.52
C LEU A 988 18.12 -10.36 -35.81
N LEU A 989 19.22 -10.17 -36.54
CA LEU A 989 20.47 -9.67 -35.97
C LEU A 989 20.31 -8.24 -35.44
N GLU A 990 19.59 -7.36 -36.16
CA GLU A 990 19.31 -6.01 -35.66
C GLU A 990 18.33 -6.01 -34.47
N GLN A 991 17.29 -6.86 -34.48
CA GLN A 991 16.41 -7.04 -33.32
C GLN A 991 17.17 -7.51 -32.06
N ILE A 992 18.17 -8.38 -32.22
CA ILE A 992 19.07 -8.78 -31.12
C ILE A 992 19.89 -7.57 -30.66
N ASN A 993 20.52 -6.82 -31.57
CA ASN A 993 21.33 -5.65 -31.25
C ASN A 993 20.51 -4.57 -30.50
N GLU A 994 19.32 -4.22 -31.00
CA GLU A 994 18.38 -3.33 -30.31
C GLU A 994 18.00 -3.82 -28.91
N ARG A 995 17.69 -5.11 -28.76
CA ARG A 995 17.24 -5.68 -27.48
C ARG A 995 18.33 -5.60 -26.42
N TRP A 996 19.57 -5.94 -26.78
CA TRP A 996 20.71 -5.81 -25.86
C TRP A 996 21.05 -4.35 -25.56
N GLY A 997 20.89 -3.44 -26.53
CA GLY A 997 21.04 -2.00 -26.33
C GLY A 997 19.98 -1.41 -25.39
N LYS A 998 18.73 -1.87 -25.46
CA LYS A 998 17.66 -1.50 -24.53
C LYS A 998 17.96 -2.03 -23.12
N LEU A 999 18.24 -3.33 -23.01
CA LEU A 999 18.56 -4.02 -21.76
C LEU A 999 19.70 -3.32 -21.00
N ALA A 1000 20.80 -2.96 -21.67
CA ALA A 1000 21.97 -2.32 -21.04
C ALA A 1000 21.71 -0.95 -20.37
N ASN A 1001 20.53 -0.35 -20.59
CA ASN A 1001 20.13 0.90 -19.94
C ASN A 1001 19.27 0.68 -18.67
N GLU A 1002 18.88 -0.56 -18.35
CA GLU A 1002 18.00 -0.91 -17.23
C GLU A 1002 18.76 -0.97 -15.89
N ILE A 1003 19.43 0.13 -15.54
CA ILE A 1003 20.12 0.31 -14.25
C ILE A 1003 19.12 0.80 -13.20
N THR A 1004 19.04 0.07 -12.08
CA THR A 1004 18.27 0.45 -10.90
C THR A 1004 19.20 0.87 -9.76
N GLU A 1005 18.70 1.70 -8.86
CA GLU A 1005 19.37 2.05 -7.60
C GLU A 1005 18.39 1.79 -6.45
N PHE A 1006 18.83 1.15 -5.37
CA PHE A 1006 18.03 0.92 -4.16
C PHE A 1006 18.84 1.15 -2.90
N THR A 1007 18.17 1.48 -1.79
CA THR A 1007 18.84 1.71 -0.50
C THR A 1007 18.96 0.42 0.31
N VAL A 1008 20.08 0.26 1.00
CA VAL A 1008 20.32 -0.79 1.99
C VAL A 1008 20.57 -0.13 3.34
N ALA A 1009 19.73 -0.47 4.32
CA ALA A 1009 19.95 -0.15 5.72
C ALA A 1009 20.79 -1.25 6.41
N PRO A 1010 21.64 -0.92 7.39
CA PRO A 1010 22.37 -1.89 8.19
C PRO A 1010 21.44 -2.62 9.16
N TYR A 1011 21.89 -3.72 9.75
CA TYR A 1011 21.26 -4.26 10.95
C TYR A 1011 21.93 -3.66 12.20
N ARG A 1012 21.18 -3.52 13.31
CA ARG A 1012 21.73 -3.01 14.59
C ARG A 1012 22.94 -3.79 15.11
N LYS A 1013 23.07 -5.07 14.75
CA LYS A 1013 24.21 -5.95 15.07
C LYS A 1013 25.49 -5.65 14.27
N ASP A 1014 25.37 -4.95 13.13
CA ASP A 1014 26.46 -4.64 12.21
C ASP A 1014 26.92 -3.17 12.38
N ILE A 1015 26.49 -2.52 13.47
CA ILE A 1015 26.95 -1.22 13.95
C ILE A 1015 27.81 -1.46 15.18
N LEU A 1016 29.09 -1.12 15.10
CA LEU A 1016 30.05 -1.26 16.18
C LEU A 1016 30.33 0.10 16.80
N LEU A 1017 30.08 0.24 18.11
CA LEU A 1017 30.50 1.43 18.86
C LEU A 1017 32.00 1.34 19.14
N GLU A 1018 32.78 2.26 18.59
CA GLU A 1018 34.23 2.29 18.77
C GLU A 1018 34.61 3.15 19.97
N VAL A 1019 34.04 4.37 20.05
CA VAL A 1019 34.22 5.33 21.15
C VAL A 1019 32.88 5.99 21.48
N PHE A 1020 32.62 6.16 22.77
CA PHE A 1020 31.68 7.14 23.29
C PHE A 1020 32.13 7.62 24.66
N GLY A 1021 32.08 8.92 24.93
CA GLY A 1021 32.42 9.46 26.24
C GLY A 1021 32.65 10.97 26.26
N VAL A 1022 33.23 11.46 27.36
CA VAL A 1022 33.69 12.84 27.49
C VAL A 1022 35.11 12.92 26.95
N ALA A 1023 35.33 13.75 25.94
CA ALA A 1023 36.66 14.12 25.48
C ALA A 1023 37.01 15.53 25.98
N TRP A 1024 38.24 15.73 26.41
CA TRP A 1024 38.78 17.04 26.74
C TRP A 1024 39.39 17.66 25.49
N MET A 1025 38.76 18.72 24.98
CA MET A 1025 39.23 19.47 23.81
C MET A 1025 40.14 20.64 24.25
N PRO A 1026 41.37 20.76 23.72
CA PRO A 1026 42.29 21.84 24.07
C PRO A 1026 41.94 23.14 23.35
N TYR A 1027 42.03 24.25 24.09
CA TYR A 1027 41.93 25.61 23.56
C TYR A 1027 43.08 26.48 24.11
N TYR A 1028 43.59 27.37 23.26
CA TYR A 1028 44.52 28.42 23.66
C TYR A 1028 43.74 29.67 24.10
N ILE A 1029 44.03 30.19 25.29
CA ILE A 1029 43.65 31.55 25.67
C ILE A 1029 44.79 32.47 25.21
N VAL A 1030 44.51 33.29 24.21
CA VAL A 1030 45.46 34.19 23.56
C VAL A 1030 45.13 35.63 23.93
N LYS A 1031 46.13 36.39 24.36
CA LYS A 1031 45.97 37.84 24.55
C LYS A 1031 46.47 38.56 23.29
N THR A 1032 45.64 39.42 22.73
CA THR A 1032 46.02 40.42 21.73
C THR A 1032 45.97 41.83 22.34
N ASN A 1033 46.38 42.85 21.59
CA ASN A 1033 46.29 44.24 22.05
C ASN A 1033 44.86 44.81 22.06
N GLN A 1034 43.87 44.05 21.61
CA GLN A 1034 42.47 44.49 21.53
C GLN A 1034 41.52 43.60 22.35
N GLU A 1035 41.79 42.29 22.47
CA GLU A 1035 40.90 41.35 23.16
C GLU A 1035 41.66 40.12 23.73
N THR A 1036 40.98 39.33 24.56
CA THR A 1036 41.43 37.99 24.97
C THR A 1036 40.53 36.97 24.30
N VAL A 1037 41.14 36.07 23.53
CA VAL A 1037 40.45 35.20 22.57
C VAL A 1037 40.69 33.74 22.92
N GLU A 1038 39.66 32.92 22.81
CA GLU A 1038 39.74 31.46 22.94
C GLU A 1038 39.78 30.81 21.55
N LEU A 1039 40.83 30.04 21.26
CA LEU A 1039 41.07 29.43 19.95
C LEU A 1039 41.28 27.91 20.07
N ALA A 1040 40.64 27.12 19.22
CA ALA A 1040 40.73 25.65 19.26
C ALA A 1040 42.13 25.15 18.88
N GLY A 1041 42.75 24.38 19.78
CA GLY A 1041 44.02 23.68 19.56
C GLY A 1041 43.88 22.32 18.87
N PHE A 1042 42.64 21.84 18.68
CA PHE A 1042 42.34 20.57 18.02
C PHE A 1042 41.54 20.77 16.72
N SER A 1043 41.82 19.91 15.72
CA SER A 1043 41.00 19.68 14.51
C SER A 1043 40.96 18.20 14.14
N ALA A 1044 39.79 17.71 13.75
CA ALA A 1044 39.61 16.36 13.21
C ALA A 1044 40.03 16.26 11.73
N GLU A 1045 39.98 17.37 10.99
CA GLU A 1045 40.57 17.46 9.66
C GLU A 1045 42.10 17.42 9.81
N GLY A 1046 42.73 16.41 9.20
CA GLY A 1046 44.14 16.09 9.38
C GLY A 1046 45.05 16.74 8.34
N ARG A 1047 45.89 17.68 8.81
CA ARG A 1047 47.05 18.32 8.14
C ARG A 1047 46.78 19.08 6.85
#